data_AF-F8D4N2-F1
#
_entry.id   AF-F8D4N2-F1
#
_cell.length_a   1.000
_cell.length_b   1.000
_cell.length_c   1.000
_cell.angle_alpha   90.00
_cell.angle_beta   90.00
_cell.angle_gamma   90.00
#
_symmetry.space_group_name_H-M   'P 1'
#
loop_
_entity.id
_entity.type
_entity.pdbx_description
1 polymer ?
#
loop_
_entity_poly.entity_id
_entity_poly.type
_entity_poly.pdbx_seq_one_letter_code
_entity_poly.pdbx_strand_id
1 'polypeptide(L)'
;MQNSTPKDIGSINFGLMEPEEYREMSATKIITADTYDDDGFPIDMGLMDPRLGVIDPGLECKTCGKHSGSCNGHFGHIELAAPVIHVGFTKLIRRLLRGTCRECSRLLLTEDERDEFRGQLDESRKLGRDLNDVTKAAIRQARKKDRCPFCGEIQYDIDHEKPTTYYEVQQVLTSEYSQQIAAAMQGEEDGERMSPDELAEETDIDLGRVNEILSGSFRPRESQRKAIEKALDIDLTEEDTNKLMPSDIRDWFEDIPDEDIEVLGIDSDRSRPEWMILTVLPVPPVTARPSITLDNGQRSEDDLTHKLVDIIRINQRFMENREAGAPQLIIEDLWELLQYHVTTFMDNEISGTPPARHRSGRPLKTLSQRLKGKEGRFRGSLSGKRVNFSARTVISPDPTLSLNEVGVPDRVAKEMTQTMNVTERNLEDARRFVANGPEAHPGANYVRRPDGRRLKVTEKNCEALAEKVEAGWEVNRHLVDGDIVIFNRQPSLHRMSIMAHEVVVMPYKTFRLNTVVCPPYNADFDGDEMNMHALQNEEARAEARVLMRVQEQILSPRFGENIIGAIQDHISGMYLLTADNPRFNETQALDLLRATRIDELPEPSGIDDEGKPFWTGYDVFSELLPDDLNLEFTGTVGDQVVIEDGQLVEGTIAEDEVGEFGGEIVDTITKIYGNTRARIFINEVSTLAMRAIMHFGFSIGIDDETIPTEAQERIDETIDDAYDRVQELIEAYENNELESLPGRTIDETLEMKIMQTLSRARDNAGNIADEHFDDENPAVVMANSGARGSMLNLTQMAGAVGQQAVRGERINRGYEDRTLSHYEPNDLSAEAHGFVENSYTSGLTPREFFFHAMGGREGLVDTAVRTSKSGYLQRRLINALSELETQYDGTVRDTSDTIVQFEFGEDGTSPVKVSSGDENNIDVAQIASRVLDSEFDSEEEREEFLGSKPRPTNLSEHADGRLSEGQSKGVSSDD
;
A
#
# COMPACT_ATOMS: atom_id res chain seq x y z
N MET A 1 29.09 27.12 -22.43
CA MET A 1 29.09 25.65 -22.30
C MET A 1 28.35 25.12 -23.51
N GLN A 2 28.95 24.23 -24.31
CA GLN A 2 28.21 23.54 -25.36
C GLN A 2 27.06 22.77 -24.68
N ASN A 3 25.82 23.06 -25.06
CA ASN A 3 24.66 22.27 -24.69
C ASN A 3 24.85 20.86 -25.27
N SER A 4 25.53 19.97 -24.55
CA SER A 4 25.31 18.54 -24.76
C SER A 4 23.89 18.31 -24.27
N THR A 5 22.99 17.94 -25.18
CA THR A 5 21.68 17.42 -24.81
C THR A 5 21.90 16.38 -23.70
N PRO A 6 21.19 16.49 -22.57
CA PRO A 6 21.29 15.47 -21.53
C PRO A 6 21.03 14.11 -22.16
N LYS A 7 21.91 13.14 -21.87
CA LYS A 7 21.72 11.76 -22.31
C LYS A 7 20.84 11.05 -21.30
N ASP A 8 19.82 10.35 -21.79
CA ASP A 8 18.96 9.53 -20.95
C ASP A 8 19.49 8.10 -20.87
N ILE A 9 19.15 7.41 -19.78
CA ILE A 9 19.53 6.01 -19.57
C ILE A 9 18.49 5.13 -20.28
N GLY A 10 18.89 4.48 -21.38
CA GLY A 10 18.01 3.56 -22.11
C GLY A 10 17.80 2.23 -21.41
N SER A 11 18.87 1.62 -20.89
CA SER A 11 18.81 0.36 -20.14
C SER A 11 19.99 0.21 -19.18
N ILE A 12 19.84 -0.67 -18.19
CA ILE A 12 20.89 -1.07 -17.26
C ILE A 12 21.08 -2.57 -17.38
N ASN A 13 22.28 -2.99 -17.78
CA ASN A 13 22.63 -4.41 -17.87
C ASN A 13 23.43 -4.80 -16.63
N PHE A 14 22.90 -5.71 -15.84
CA PHE A 14 23.58 -6.25 -14.67
C PHE A 14 24.49 -7.41 -15.07
N GLY A 15 25.60 -7.58 -14.33
CA GLY A 15 26.56 -8.66 -14.52
C GLY A 15 27.54 -8.72 -13.36
N LEU A 16 28.47 -9.67 -13.43
CA LEU A 16 29.67 -9.71 -12.60
C LEU A 16 30.79 -8.99 -13.36
N MET A 17 31.70 -8.36 -12.63
CA MET A 17 32.87 -7.71 -13.23
C MET A 17 34.07 -8.63 -13.11
N GLU A 18 34.88 -8.65 -14.16
CA GLU A 18 36.15 -9.34 -14.15
C GLU A 18 37.10 -8.72 -13.10
N PRO A 19 37.95 -9.51 -12.43
CA PRO A 19 38.97 -8.98 -11.52
C PRO A 19 39.86 -7.88 -12.13
N GLU A 20 40.12 -7.93 -13.44
CA GLU A 20 40.90 -6.92 -14.16
C GLU A 20 40.15 -5.58 -14.27
N GLU A 21 38.84 -5.61 -14.55
CA GLU A 21 38.02 -4.40 -14.56
C GLU A 21 38.05 -3.67 -13.21
N TYR A 22 38.01 -4.41 -12.08
CA TYR A 22 38.15 -3.79 -10.76
C TYR A 22 39.50 -3.09 -10.58
N ARG A 23 40.59 -3.64 -11.14
CA ARG A 23 41.92 -3.02 -11.08
C ARG A 23 41.98 -1.78 -11.96
N GLU A 24 41.39 -1.82 -13.15
CA GLU A 24 41.34 -0.66 -14.06
C GLU A 24 40.47 0.49 -13.52
N MET A 25 39.33 0.17 -12.90
CA MET A 25 38.47 1.15 -12.25
C MET A 25 39.09 1.75 -10.98
N SER A 26 40.07 1.06 -10.39
CA SER A 26 40.63 1.46 -9.12
C SER A 26 41.63 2.61 -9.25
N ALA A 27 41.40 3.67 -8.48
CA ALA A 27 42.32 4.80 -8.41
C ALA A 27 43.61 4.48 -7.64
N THR A 28 43.56 3.57 -6.67
CA THR A 28 44.73 3.16 -5.88
C THR A 28 44.52 1.81 -5.21
N LYS A 29 45.60 1.05 -5.05
CA LYS A 29 45.65 -0.16 -4.25
C LYS A 29 45.71 0.21 -2.76
N ILE A 30 44.90 -0.47 -1.95
CA ILE A 30 44.86 -0.28 -0.50
C ILE A 30 45.68 -1.37 0.17
N ILE A 31 46.64 -0.95 1.00
CA ILE A 31 47.58 -1.85 1.67
C ILE A 31 47.51 -1.66 3.17
N THR A 32 47.44 -0.42 3.67
CA THR A 32 47.49 -0.13 5.11
C THR A 32 46.10 -0.13 5.75
N ALA A 33 46.01 -0.72 6.94
CA ALA A 33 44.77 -0.80 7.70
C ALA A 33 44.49 0.47 8.53
N ASP A 34 45.50 1.31 8.77
CA ASP A 34 45.36 2.55 9.51
C ASP A 34 44.75 3.66 8.64
N THR A 35 43.88 4.49 9.22
CA THR A 35 43.11 5.50 8.47
C THR A 35 43.80 6.86 8.44
N TYR A 36 44.27 7.35 9.59
CA TYR A 36 44.93 8.64 9.75
C TYR A 36 46.25 8.49 10.51
N ASP A 37 47.20 9.38 10.25
CA ASP A 37 48.43 9.51 11.01
C ASP A 37 48.21 10.23 12.36
N ASP A 38 49.27 10.32 13.17
CA ASP A 38 49.25 10.99 14.48
C ASP A 38 48.93 12.50 14.38
N ASP A 39 49.16 13.10 13.21
CA ASP A 39 48.87 14.51 12.92
C ASP A 39 47.43 14.73 12.39
N GLY A 40 46.66 13.64 12.22
CA GLY A 40 45.27 13.66 11.76
C GLY A 40 45.10 13.79 10.24
N PHE A 41 46.16 13.57 9.45
CA PHE A 41 46.10 13.52 8.00
C PHE A 41 45.85 12.09 7.50
N PRO A 42 45.11 11.92 6.39
CA PRO A 42 44.90 10.60 5.81
C PRO A 42 46.20 9.97 5.32
N ILE A 43 46.38 8.67 5.59
CA ILE A 43 47.58 7.93 5.19
C ILE A 43 47.48 7.53 3.70
N ASP A 44 48.57 7.72 2.96
CA ASP A 44 48.69 7.27 1.57
C ASP A 44 48.61 5.72 1.49
N MET A 45 47.91 5.19 0.47
CA MET A 45 47.57 3.76 0.33
C MET A 45 46.75 3.16 1.49
N GLY A 46 46.17 4.00 2.35
CA GLY A 46 45.23 3.62 3.39
C GLY A 46 43.76 3.79 3.00
N LEU A 47 42.84 3.41 3.88
CA LEU A 47 41.40 3.42 3.61
C LEU A 47 40.77 4.81 3.41
N MET A 48 41.49 5.87 3.79
CA MET A 48 41.09 7.28 3.67
C MET A 48 41.96 8.04 2.66
N ASP A 49 42.70 7.35 1.79
CA ASP A 49 43.56 7.98 0.77
C ASP A 49 42.78 9.02 -0.07
N PRO A 50 43.28 10.27 -0.20
CA PRO A 50 42.61 11.33 -0.98
C PRO A 50 42.35 10.99 -2.46
N ARG A 51 43.01 9.95 -3.00
CA ARG A 51 42.71 9.40 -4.33
C ARG A 51 41.34 8.74 -4.41
N LEU A 52 40.81 8.22 -3.30
CA LEU A 52 39.47 7.63 -3.21
C LEU A 52 38.34 8.66 -3.10
N GLY A 53 38.70 9.94 -2.91
CA GLY A 53 37.77 11.05 -2.71
C GLY A 53 38.08 11.83 -1.44
N VAL A 54 37.44 12.99 -1.30
CA VAL A 54 37.63 13.89 -0.15
C VAL A 54 36.28 14.27 0.45
N ILE A 55 36.22 14.25 1.78
CA ILE A 55 35.07 14.67 2.58
C ILE A 55 35.34 15.98 3.33
N ASP A 56 36.59 16.19 3.76
CA ASP A 56 37.00 17.40 4.46
C ASP A 56 37.03 18.61 3.48
N PRO A 57 36.37 19.75 3.81
CA PRO A 57 36.27 20.90 2.91
C PRO A 57 37.60 21.52 2.46
N GLY A 58 38.67 21.34 3.26
CA GLY A 58 39.99 21.89 2.98
C GLY A 58 40.87 21.03 2.08
N LEU A 59 40.44 19.82 1.72
CA LEU A 59 41.21 18.89 0.90
C LEU A 59 40.71 18.89 -0.55
N GLU A 60 41.64 18.61 -1.47
CA GLU A 60 41.38 18.41 -2.88
C GLU A 60 41.62 16.94 -3.23
N CYS A 61 40.74 16.36 -4.03
CA CYS A 61 40.90 14.96 -4.45
C CYS A 61 42.11 14.81 -5.39
N LYS A 62 43.05 13.94 -5.03
CA LYS A 62 44.26 13.66 -5.84
C LYS A 62 43.94 13.03 -7.21
N THR A 63 42.73 12.49 -7.41
CA THR A 63 42.31 11.82 -8.66
C THR A 63 41.56 12.76 -9.62
N CYS A 64 40.60 13.54 -9.13
CA CYS A 64 39.79 14.41 -10.00
C CYS A 64 40.02 15.92 -9.82
N GLY A 65 40.83 16.36 -8.84
CA GLY A 65 41.09 17.77 -8.57
C GLY A 65 39.89 18.57 -8.05
N LYS A 66 38.82 17.89 -7.63
CA LYS A 66 37.61 18.52 -7.10
C LYS A 66 37.61 18.53 -5.58
N HIS A 67 37.00 19.55 -4.99
CA HIS A 67 36.75 19.66 -3.55
C HIS A 67 35.54 18.83 -3.09
N SER A 68 35.38 18.75 -1.77
CA SER A 68 34.22 18.15 -1.11
C SER A 68 32.91 18.73 -1.66
N GLY A 69 31.95 17.85 -1.98
CA GLY A 69 30.66 18.18 -2.60
C GLY A 69 30.64 18.19 -4.13
N SER A 70 31.79 18.31 -4.81
CA SER A 70 31.90 18.20 -6.28
C SER A 70 32.60 16.92 -6.74
N CYS A 71 33.36 16.27 -5.85
CA CYS A 71 33.95 14.96 -6.08
C CYS A 71 32.90 13.86 -5.86
N ASN A 72 32.70 13.00 -6.86
CA ASN A 72 31.77 11.87 -6.76
C ASN A 72 32.35 10.68 -5.97
N GLY A 73 33.66 10.69 -5.70
CA GLY A 73 34.41 9.58 -5.14
C GLY A 73 34.98 8.64 -6.20
N HIS A 74 35.99 7.87 -5.82
CA HIS A 74 36.70 6.93 -6.69
C HIS A 74 36.93 5.60 -5.96
N PHE A 75 36.83 4.48 -6.68
CA PHE A 75 37.00 3.15 -6.10
C PHE A 75 38.48 2.85 -5.82
N GLY A 76 38.71 2.09 -4.76
CA GLY A 76 39.98 1.43 -4.47
C GLY A 76 39.86 -0.07 -4.71
N HIS A 77 40.95 -0.81 -4.55
CA HIS A 77 40.89 -2.27 -4.51
C HIS A 77 41.86 -2.85 -3.47
N ILE A 78 41.51 -4.01 -2.94
CA ILE A 78 42.36 -4.86 -2.11
C ILE A 78 42.63 -6.15 -2.90
N GLU A 79 43.91 -6.50 -3.03
CA GLU A 79 44.30 -7.80 -3.58
C GLU A 79 44.15 -8.85 -2.47
N LEU A 80 43.24 -9.82 -2.65
CA LEU A 80 43.05 -10.87 -1.67
C LEU A 80 44.19 -11.89 -1.79
N ALA A 81 44.74 -12.30 -0.65
CA ALA A 81 45.88 -13.20 -0.58
C ALA A 81 45.50 -14.65 -0.94
N ALA A 82 44.21 -14.97 -0.84
CA ALA A 82 43.60 -16.23 -1.23
C ALA A 82 42.18 -15.97 -1.79
N PRO A 83 41.67 -16.83 -2.68
CA PRO A 83 40.33 -16.69 -3.24
C PRO A 83 39.24 -16.83 -2.15
N VAL A 84 38.20 -16.01 -2.24
CA VAL A 84 37.12 -15.95 -1.25
C VAL A 84 35.76 -16.11 -1.92
N ILE A 85 34.93 -17.01 -1.42
CA ILE A 85 33.61 -17.29 -1.99
C ILE A 85 32.66 -16.12 -1.69
N HIS A 86 32.03 -15.57 -2.72
CA HIS A 86 31.02 -14.55 -2.52
C HIS A 86 29.70 -15.16 -2.01
N VAL A 87 29.31 -14.80 -0.79
CA VAL A 87 28.19 -15.41 -0.06
C VAL A 87 26.83 -15.31 -0.79
N GLY A 88 26.64 -14.26 -1.60
CA GLY A 88 25.44 -14.06 -2.40
C GLY A 88 25.18 -15.15 -3.45
N PHE A 89 26.22 -15.87 -3.88
CA PHE A 89 26.12 -16.87 -4.95
C PHE A 89 26.21 -18.32 -4.46
N THR A 90 26.23 -18.56 -3.15
CA THR A 90 26.41 -19.91 -2.56
C THR A 90 25.46 -20.97 -3.14
N LYS A 91 24.20 -20.62 -3.34
CA LYS A 91 23.21 -21.52 -3.96
C LYS A 91 23.51 -21.82 -5.43
N LEU A 92 24.04 -20.86 -6.18
CA LEU A 92 24.37 -21.03 -7.60
C LEU A 92 25.66 -21.84 -7.75
N ILE A 93 26.68 -21.54 -6.95
CA ILE A 93 27.94 -22.31 -6.88
C ILE A 93 27.64 -23.79 -6.63
N ARG A 94 26.81 -24.12 -5.61
CA ARG A 94 26.38 -25.50 -5.35
C ARG A 94 25.74 -26.17 -6.57
N ARG A 95 24.91 -25.43 -7.31
CA ARG A 95 24.19 -25.95 -8.48
C ARG A 95 25.15 -26.22 -9.64
N LEU A 96 26.09 -25.30 -9.89
CA LEU A 96 27.09 -25.45 -10.95
C LEU A 96 28.01 -26.63 -10.66
N LEU A 97 28.56 -26.70 -9.44
CA LEU A 97 29.40 -27.81 -8.99
C LEU A 97 28.72 -29.20 -9.17
N ARG A 98 27.39 -29.29 -8.99
CA ARG A 98 26.61 -30.53 -9.21
C ARG A 98 26.22 -30.77 -10.67
N GLY A 99 26.32 -29.75 -11.51
CA GLY A 99 25.90 -29.79 -12.91
C GLY A 99 27.06 -30.00 -13.89
N THR A 100 28.28 -29.61 -13.52
CA THR A 100 29.49 -29.74 -14.33
C THR A 100 30.33 -30.93 -13.89
N CYS A 101 31.16 -31.44 -14.79
CA CYS A 101 32.08 -32.52 -14.49
C CYS A 101 33.31 -31.99 -13.75
N ARG A 102 33.79 -32.69 -12.72
CA ARG A 102 35.01 -32.31 -11.97
C ARG A 102 36.31 -32.31 -12.77
N GLU A 103 36.42 -33.19 -13.78
CA GLU A 103 37.68 -33.42 -14.48
C GLU A 103 37.74 -32.67 -15.81
N CYS A 104 36.62 -32.63 -16.54
CA CYS A 104 36.57 -31.98 -17.85
C CYS A 104 35.78 -30.67 -17.86
N SER A 105 35.24 -30.24 -16.72
CA SER A 105 34.48 -28.99 -16.52
C SER A 105 33.27 -28.77 -17.43
N ARG A 106 32.96 -29.74 -18.31
CA ARG A 106 31.79 -29.73 -19.19
C ARG A 106 30.50 -29.94 -18.42
N LEU A 107 29.42 -29.34 -18.90
CA LEU A 107 28.08 -29.57 -18.38
C LEU A 107 27.68 -31.04 -18.61
N LEU A 108 27.10 -31.71 -17.60
CA LEU A 108 26.72 -33.13 -17.65
C LEU A 108 25.45 -33.37 -18.50
N LEU A 109 25.35 -32.75 -19.67
CA LEU A 109 24.26 -32.90 -20.63
C LEU A 109 24.78 -33.49 -21.95
N THR A 110 23.96 -34.27 -22.64
CA THR A 110 24.27 -34.69 -24.02
C THR A 110 24.04 -33.52 -24.98
N GLU A 111 24.57 -33.60 -26.20
CA GLU A 111 24.35 -32.55 -27.22
C GLU A 111 22.86 -32.32 -27.49
N ASP A 112 22.06 -33.39 -27.62
CA ASP A 112 20.61 -33.29 -27.81
C ASP A 112 19.91 -32.54 -26.65
N GLU A 113 20.31 -32.82 -25.40
CA GLU A 113 19.76 -32.15 -24.21
C GLU A 113 20.18 -30.67 -24.18
N ARG A 114 21.42 -30.34 -24.57
CA ARG A 114 21.90 -28.95 -24.64
C ARG A 114 21.07 -28.13 -25.62
N ASP A 115 20.79 -28.69 -26.80
CA ASP A 115 19.98 -28.01 -27.82
C ASP A 115 18.52 -27.85 -27.40
N GLU A 116 17.95 -28.83 -26.68
CA GLU A 116 16.63 -28.69 -26.08
C GLU A 116 16.56 -27.50 -25.09
N PHE A 117 17.50 -27.41 -24.16
CA PHE A 117 17.51 -26.32 -23.18
C PHE A 117 17.82 -24.95 -23.80
N ARG A 118 18.63 -24.87 -24.86
CA ARG A 118 18.80 -23.64 -25.64
C ARG A 118 17.47 -23.20 -26.26
N GLY A 119 16.73 -24.13 -26.86
CA GLY A 119 15.40 -23.86 -27.41
C GLY A 119 14.43 -23.33 -26.34
N GLN A 120 14.43 -23.95 -25.15
CA GLN A 120 13.61 -23.52 -24.01
C GLN A 120 14.01 -22.13 -23.47
N LEU A 121 15.30 -21.80 -23.47
CA LEU A 121 15.78 -20.46 -23.09
C LEU A 121 15.30 -19.40 -24.08
N ASP A 122 15.39 -19.66 -25.38
CA ASP A 122 14.95 -18.73 -26.42
C ASP A 122 13.44 -18.50 -26.38
N GLU A 123 12.66 -19.56 -26.16
CA GLU A 123 11.22 -19.45 -25.94
C GLU A 123 10.91 -18.65 -24.66
N SER A 124 11.62 -18.94 -23.56
CA SER A 124 11.41 -18.23 -22.30
C SER A 124 11.76 -16.75 -22.40
N ARG A 125 12.84 -16.39 -23.13
CA ARG A 125 13.19 -14.99 -23.43
C ARG A 125 12.10 -14.30 -24.24
N LYS A 126 11.56 -14.96 -25.26
CA LYS A 126 10.47 -14.39 -26.08
C LYS A 126 9.18 -14.19 -25.29
N LEU A 127 8.89 -15.07 -24.34
CA LEU A 127 7.70 -15.03 -23.50
C LEU A 127 7.90 -14.25 -22.19
N GLY A 128 9.07 -13.64 -21.96
CA GLY A 128 9.38 -12.90 -20.73
C GLY A 128 9.34 -13.77 -19.46
N ARG A 129 9.55 -15.08 -19.56
CA ARG A 129 9.53 -16.02 -18.42
C ARG A 129 10.86 -16.00 -17.67
N ASP A 130 10.84 -16.36 -16.37
CA ASP A 130 12.05 -16.45 -15.55
C ASP A 130 12.99 -17.55 -16.09
N LEU A 131 14.17 -17.11 -16.56
CA LEU A 131 15.22 -17.98 -17.09
C LEU A 131 15.75 -18.96 -16.04
N ASN A 132 15.67 -18.62 -14.75
CA ASN A 132 16.14 -19.49 -13.67
C ASN A 132 15.42 -20.84 -13.63
N ASP A 133 14.19 -20.92 -14.11
CA ASP A 133 13.47 -22.18 -14.10
C ASP A 133 14.04 -23.16 -15.12
N VAL A 134 14.48 -22.66 -16.28
CA VAL A 134 15.23 -23.44 -17.27
C VAL A 134 16.59 -23.84 -16.71
N THR A 135 17.34 -22.91 -16.08
CA THR A 135 18.62 -23.22 -15.42
C THR A 135 18.47 -24.33 -14.37
N LYS A 136 17.44 -24.25 -13.52
CA LYS A 136 17.16 -25.28 -12.50
C LYS A 136 16.76 -26.62 -13.13
N ALA A 137 16.09 -26.61 -14.28
CA ALA A 137 15.72 -27.83 -15.00
C ALA A 137 16.94 -28.50 -15.61
N ALA A 138 17.78 -27.73 -16.32
CA ALA A 138 19.05 -28.19 -16.90
C ALA A 138 19.96 -28.82 -15.84
N ILE A 139 20.15 -28.16 -14.70
CA ILE A 139 21.00 -28.67 -13.61
C ILE A 139 20.39 -29.91 -12.94
N ARG A 140 19.06 -29.98 -12.80
CA ARG A 140 18.38 -31.18 -12.28
C ARG A 140 18.55 -32.37 -13.21
N GLN A 141 18.56 -32.14 -14.53
CA GLN A 141 18.80 -33.20 -15.51
C GLN A 141 20.27 -33.64 -15.50
N ALA A 142 21.21 -32.68 -15.45
CA ALA A 142 22.64 -32.93 -15.34
C ALA A 142 23.00 -33.78 -14.11
N ARG A 143 22.41 -33.49 -12.94
CA ARG A 143 22.64 -34.20 -11.67
C ARG A 143 22.24 -35.69 -11.71
N LYS A 144 21.36 -36.12 -12.62
CA LYS A 144 20.93 -37.53 -12.69
C LYS A 144 22.01 -38.47 -13.24
N LYS A 145 23.11 -37.94 -13.76
CA LYS A 145 24.16 -38.74 -14.40
C LYS A 145 25.31 -39.00 -13.42
N ASP A 146 25.46 -40.27 -13.05
CA ASP A 146 26.55 -40.71 -12.16
C ASP A 146 27.93 -40.73 -12.85
N ARG A 147 27.96 -40.64 -14.19
CA ARG A 147 29.18 -40.61 -15.01
C ARG A 147 29.11 -39.50 -16.04
N CYS A 148 30.25 -38.85 -16.27
CA CYS A 148 30.37 -37.81 -17.28
C CYS A 148 30.15 -38.37 -18.69
N PRO A 149 29.25 -37.77 -19.51
CA PRO A 149 29.06 -38.16 -20.91
C PRO A 149 30.29 -37.96 -21.81
N PHE A 150 31.22 -37.07 -21.41
CA PHE A 150 32.37 -36.68 -22.22
C PHE A 150 33.65 -37.45 -21.86
N CYS A 151 34.03 -37.47 -20.57
CA CYS A 151 35.26 -38.13 -20.11
C CYS A 151 35.03 -39.47 -19.38
N GLY A 152 33.79 -39.84 -19.07
CA GLY A 152 33.46 -41.10 -18.39
C GLY A 152 33.73 -41.13 -16.88
N GLU A 153 34.23 -40.02 -16.32
CA GLU A 153 34.59 -39.88 -14.91
C GLU A 153 33.37 -39.98 -13.98
N ILE A 154 33.54 -40.66 -12.85
CA ILE A 154 32.49 -40.83 -11.83
C ILE A 154 32.25 -39.47 -11.15
N GLN A 155 30.98 -39.09 -11.02
CA GLN A 155 30.59 -37.86 -10.33
C GLN A 155 30.15 -38.20 -8.90
N TYR A 156 30.57 -37.36 -7.96
CA TYR A 156 30.21 -37.48 -6.55
C TYR A 156 29.16 -36.42 -6.19
N ASP A 157 28.33 -36.70 -5.18
CA ASP A 157 27.41 -35.65 -4.69
C ASP A 157 28.19 -34.61 -3.88
N ILE A 158 27.67 -33.39 -3.89
CA ILE A 158 28.33 -32.25 -3.25
C ILE A 158 27.43 -31.74 -2.15
N ASP A 159 27.83 -31.92 -0.90
CA ASP A 159 27.14 -31.34 0.23
C ASP A 159 27.58 -29.89 0.47
N HIS A 160 26.69 -29.10 1.06
CA HIS A 160 26.92 -27.69 1.34
C HIS A 160 26.52 -27.37 2.77
N GLU A 161 27.54 -27.16 3.59
CA GLU A 161 27.41 -26.68 4.96
C GLU A 161 27.39 -25.15 4.93
N LYS A 162 26.29 -24.59 5.44
CA LYS A 162 26.12 -23.13 5.50
C LYS A 162 27.14 -22.54 6.47
N PRO A 163 27.79 -21.40 6.15
CA PRO A 163 27.37 -20.44 5.11
C PRO A 163 28.06 -20.60 3.74
N THR A 164 29.28 -21.14 3.67
CA THR A 164 30.12 -21.10 2.46
C THR A 164 31.00 -22.34 2.25
N THR A 165 30.77 -23.44 2.99
CA THR A 165 31.63 -24.62 2.94
C THR A 165 31.00 -25.70 2.07
N TYR A 166 31.80 -26.33 1.21
CA TYR A 166 31.38 -27.40 0.31
C TYR A 166 32.20 -28.65 0.56
N TYR A 167 31.54 -29.80 0.56
CA TYR A 167 32.16 -31.10 0.69
C TYR A 167 31.79 -31.98 -0.49
N GLU A 168 32.76 -32.66 -1.07
CA GLU A 168 32.56 -33.76 -2.00
C GLU A 168 32.33 -35.04 -1.18
N VAL A 169 31.17 -35.67 -1.35
CA VAL A 169 30.77 -36.87 -0.59
C VAL A 169 31.16 -38.10 -1.40
N GLN A 170 32.16 -38.82 -0.91
CA GLN A 170 32.63 -40.07 -1.49
C GLN A 170 32.15 -41.25 -0.63
N GLN A 171 31.63 -42.28 -1.29
CA GLN A 171 31.26 -43.52 -0.60
C GLN A 171 32.45 -44.48 -0.61
N VAL A 172 33.19 -44.50 0.49
CA VAL A 172 34.35 -45.38 0.68
C VAL A 172 33.99 -46.54 1.59
N LEU A 173 34.66 -47.68 1.38
CA LEU A 173 34.48 -48.85 2.22
C LEU A 173 34.85 -48.50 3.68
N THR A 174 33.92 -48.72 4.61
CA THR A 174 34.12 -48.41 6.03
C THR A 174 35.33 -49.14 6.61
N SER A 175 36.06 -48.48 7.50
CA SER A 175 37.21 -49.09 8.19
C SER A 175 36.85 -50.33 9.01
N GLU A 176 35.58 -50.50 9.38
CA GLU A 176 35.05 -51.64 10.17
C GLU A 176 34.36 -52.72 9.32
N TYR A 177 34.58 -52.73 8.00
CA TYR A 177 33.86 -53.61 7.06
C TYR A 177 33.86 -55.09 7.45
N SER A 178 34.98 -55.61 7.96
CA SER A 178 35.09 -57.02 8.37
C SER A 178 34.21 -57.35 9.58
N GLN A 179 34.04 -56.40 10.51
CA GLN A 179 33.21 -56.57 11.70
C GLN A 179 31.72 -56.51 11.34
N GLN A 180 31.33 -55.59 10.44
CA GLN A 180 29.95 -55.47 9.97
C GLN A 180 29.49 -56.70 9.20
N ILE A 181 30.34 -57.24 8.30
CA ILE A 181 30.05 -58.50 7.58
C ILE A 181 29.87 -59.65 8.59
N ALA A 182 30.77 -59.76 9.59
CA ALA A 182 30.68 -60.83 10.59
C ALA A 182 29.46 -60.70 11.49
N ALA A 183 29.00 -59.48 11.79
CA ALA A 183 27.78 -59.25 12.57
C ALA A 183 26.53 -59.61 11.77
N ALA A 184 26.46 -59.19 10.50
CA ALA A 184 25.35 -59.48 9.61
C ALA A 184 25.15 -60.99 9.37
N MET A 185 26.26 -61.73 9.22
CA MET A 185 26.23 -63.20 9.07
C MET A 185 25.72 -63.94 10.32
N GLN A 186 25.84 -63.34 11.51
CA GLN A 186 25.39 -63.96 12.76
C GLN A 186 23.87 -63.82 13.00
N GLY A 187 23.22 -62.89 12.30
CA GLY A 187 21.79 -62.57 12.42
C GLY A 187 21.38 -62.01 13.79
N GLU A 188 20.28 -61.26 13.87
CA GLU A 188 19.60 -61.00 15.14
C GLU A 188 18.83 -62.24 15.60
N GLU A 189 18.36 -62.29 16.86
CA GLU A 189 17.92 -63.51 17.58
C GLU A 189 16.86 -64.40 16.87
N ASP A 190 16.22 -63.95 15.78
CA ASP A 190 15.27 -64.68 14.94
C ASP A 190 15.58 -64.70 13.41
N GLY A 191 16.78 -64.27 12.97
CA GLY A 191 17.20 -64.24 11.55
C GLY A 191 17.96 -65.50 11.07
N GLU A 192 17.96 -65.76 9.75
CA GLU A 192 18.75 -66.85 9.14
C GLU A 192 20.25 -66.56 9.27
N ARG A 193 20.98 -67.46 9.94
CA ARG A 193 22.44 -67.38 10.07
C ARG A 193 23.09 -67.87 8.80
N MET A 194 24.00 -67.07 8.25
CA MET A 194 24.71 -67.42 7.02
C MET A 194 26.14 -67.83 7.35
N SER A 195 26.55 -69.02 6.92
CA SER A 195 27.92 -69.50 7.05
C SER A 195 28.83 -68.90 5.96
N PRO A 196 30.17 -68.84 6.16
CA PRO A 196 31.10 -68.40 5.12
C PRO A 196 31.04 -69.22 3.83
N ASP A 197 30.67 -70.49 3.91
CA ASP A 197 30.45 -71.37 2.75
C ASP A 197 29.20 -70.95 1.95
N GLU A 198 28.10 -70.62 2.63
CA GLU A 198 26.88 -70.11 2.00
C GLU A 198 27.08 -68.72 1.40
N LEU A 199 27.80 -67.83 2.09
CA LEU A 199 28.16 -66.51 1.55
C LEU A 199 29.06 -66.64 0.30
N ALA A 200 29.98 -67.59 0.28
CA ALA A 200 30.84 -67.87 -0.88
C ALA A 200 30.04 -68.38 -2.09
N GLU A 201 29.07 -69.28 -1.87
CA GLU A 201 28.16 -69.78 -2.92
C GLU A 201 27.23 -68.68 -3.45
N GLU A 202 26.69 -67.84 -2.57
CA GLU A 202 25.74 -66.78 -2.95
C GLU A 202 26.42 -65.58 -3.66
N THR A 203 27.67 -65.27 -3.27
CA THR A 203 28.43 -64.14 -3.85
C THR A 203 29.34 -64.52 -5.02
N ASP A 204 29.47 -65.82 -5.35
CA ASP A 204 30.42 -66.37 -6.35
C ASP A 204 31.89 -65.97 -6.05
N ILE A 205 32.23 -65.82 -4.76
CA ILE A 205 33.58 -65.50 -4.29
C ILE A 205 34.19 -66.76 -3.68
N ASP A 206 35.42 -67.11 -4.10
CA ASP A 206 36.15 -68.25 -3.53
C ASP A 206 36.19 -68.20 -1.98
N LEU A 207 35.91 -69.33 -1.33
CA LEU A 207 35.84 -69.45 0.13
C LEU A 207 37.11 -68.95 0.83
N GLY A 208 38.29 -69.18 0.25
CA GLY A 208 39.55 -68.67 0.79
C GLY A 208 39.58 -67.15 0.81
N ARG A 209 39.05 -66.52 -0.25
CA ARG A 209 38.93 -65.06 -0.36
C ARG A 209 37.90 -64.48 0.61
N VAL A 210 36.76 -65.14 0.81
CA VAL A 210 35.76 -64.72 1.82
C VAL A 210 36.36 -64.71 3.22
N ASN A 211 37.13 -65.75 3.57
CA ASN A 211 37.83 -65.83 4.86
C ASN A 211 38.93 -64.77 5.01
N GLU A 212 39.65 -64.41 3.93
CA GLU A 212 40.60 -63.30 3.92
C GLU A 212 39.91 -61.93 4.17
N ILE A 213 38.71 -61.73 3.63
CA ILE A 213 37.90 -60.52 3.83
C ILE A 213 37.39 -60.43 5.27
N LEU A 214 36.84 -61.53 5.82
CA LEU A 214 36.36 -61.61 7.21
C LEU A 214 37.46 -61.42 8.25
N SER A 215 38.69 -61.84 7.94
CA SER A 215 39.86 -61.62 8.80
C SER A 215 40.46 -60.21 8.67
N GLY A 216 39.94 -59.38 7.77
CA GLY A 216 40.46 -58.03 7.48
C GLY A 216 41.83 -58.02 6.78
N SER A 217 42.32 -59.19 6.35
CA SER A 217 43.62 -59.34 5.67
C SER A 217 43.56 -59.01 4.17
N PHE A 218 42.36 -58.93 3.61
CA PHE A 218 42.13 -58.54 2.22
C PHE A 218 40.94 -57.57 2.07
N ARG A 219 41.18 -56.43 1.42
CA ARG A 219 40.14 -55.44 1.13
C ARG A 219 39.30 -55.88 -0.09
N PRO A 220 37.97 -56.05 0.03
CA PRO A 220 37.13 -56.47 -1.09
C PRO A 220 37.17 -55.45 -2.23
N ARG A 221 37.25 -55.93 -3.48
CA ARG A 221 37.10 -55.08 -4.68
C ARG A 221 35.64 -54.67 -4.84
N GLU A 222 35.36 -53.60 -5.59
CA GLU A 222 33.99 -53.07 -5.77
C GLU A 222 32.96 -54.13 -6.18
N SER A 223 33.32 -55.04 -7.11
CA SER A 223 32.42 -56.13 -7.54
C SER A 223 32.15 -57.16 -6.43
N GLN A 224 33.15 -57.43 -5.59
CA GLN A 224 33.04 -58.35 -4.46
C GLN A 224 32.27 -57.70 -3.30
N ARG A 225 32.50 -56.40 -3.06
CA ARG A 225 31.77 -55.60 -2.07
C ARG A 225 30.27 -55.58 -2.39
N LYS A 226 29.91 -55.21 -3.62
CA LYS A 226 28.50 -55.17 -4.08
C LYS A 226 27.81 -56.54 -4.01
N ALA A 227 28.55 -57.62 -4.27
CA ALA A 227 28.01 -58.97 -4.11
C ALA A 227 27.71 -59.30 -2.64
N ILE A 228 28.62 -58.95 -1.73
CA ILE A 228 28.46 -59.15 -0.27
C ILE A 228 27.36 -58.25 0.30
N GLU A 229 27.31 -56.96 -0.06
CA GLU A 229 26.26 -56.01 0.32
C GLU A 229 24.87 -56.54 -0.06
N LYS A 230 24.75 -57.12 -1.26
CA LYS A 230 23.50 -57.71 -1.76
C LYS A 230 23.12 -59.02 -1.07
N ALA A 231 24.09 -59.87 -0.76
CA ALA A 231 23.83 -61.16 -0.10
C ALA A 231 23.44 -60.98 1.38
N LEU A 232 24.02 -59.98 2.07
CA LEU A 232 23.80 -59.75 3.50
C LEU A 232 22.81 -58.61 3.81
N ASP A 233 22.32 -57.89 2.80
CA ASP A 233 21.46 -56.70 2.92
C ASP A 233 22.05 -55.64 3.86
N ILE A 234 23.35 -55.35 3.70
CA ILE A 234 24.10 -54.36 4.49
C ILE A 234 24.78 -53.32 3.60
N ASP A 235 24.96 -52.12 4.13
CA ASP A 235 25.79 -51.08 3.51
C ASP A 235 27.18 -51.07 4.16
N LEU A 236 28.21 -51.39 3.38
CA LEU A 236 29.60 -51.44 3.83
C LEU A 236 30.37 -50.17 3.51
N THR A 237 29.68 -49.12 3.08
CA THR A 237 30.29 -47.82 2.79
C THR A 237 30.01 -46.80 3.88
N GLU A 238 31.01 -45.95 4.15
CA GLU A 238 30.88 -44.75 4.95
C GLU A 238 31.10 -43.52 4.07
N GLU A 239 30.47 -42.41 4.44
CA GLU A 239 30.64 -41.13 3.76
C GLU A 239 31.98 -40.51 4.18
N ASP A 240 32.93 -40.45 3.25
CA ASP A 240 34.12 -39.62 3.40
C ASP A 240 33.87 -38.29 2.71
N THR A 241 34.06 -37.21 3.48
CA THR A 241 33.72 -35.85 3.06
C THR A 241 35.01 -35.09 2.80
N ASN A 242 35.33 -34.87 1.52
CA ASN A 242 36.48 -34.08 1.14
C ASN A 242 36.09 -32.60 1.00
N LYS A 243 36.69 -31.72 1.80
CA LYS A 243 36.39 -30.28 1.78
C LYS A 243 36.96 -29.65 0.50
N LEU A 244 36.11 -29.00 -0.27
CA LEU A 244 36.52 -28.25 -1.46
C LEU A 244 37.00 -26.86 -1.06
N MET A 245 38.25 -26.53 -1.36
CA MET A 245 38.77 -25.19 -1.09
C MET A 245 38.29 -24.19 -2.15
N PRO A 246 38.17 -22.89 -1.82
CA PRO A 246 37.76 -21.88 -2.79
C PRO A 246 38.69 -21.80 -4.02
N SER A 247 39.96 -22.18 -3.90
CA SER A 247 40.88 -22.30 -5.03
C SER A 247 40.42 -23.38 -6.00
N ASP A 248 40.10 -24.56 -5.48
CA ASP A 248 39.75 -25.74 -6.29
C ASP A 248 38.45 -25.50 -7.05
N ILE A 249 37.47 -24.87 -6.39
CA ILE A 249 36.19 -24.49 -7.02
C ILE A 249 36.43 -23.44 -8.12
N ARG A 250 37.36 -22.51 -7.92
CA ARG A 250 37.66 -21.48 -8.92
C ARG A 250 38.33 -22.06 -10.14
N ASP A 251 39.34 -22.90 -9.95
CA ASP A 251 40.06 -23.57 -11.03
C ASP A 251 39.09 -24.44 -11.85
N TRP A 252 38.18 -25.17 -11.17
CA TRP A 252 37.10 -25.90 -11.83
C TRP A 252 36.22 -24.98 -12.68
N PHE A 253 35.78 -23.83 -12.15
CA PHE A 253 34.91 -22.89 -12.87
C PHE A 253 35.60 -22.19 -14.04
N GLU A 254 36.90 -21.93 -13.95
CA GLU A 254 37.70 -21.30 -15.01
C GLU A 254 37.77 -22.18 -16.27
N ASP A 255 37.77 -23.49 -16.09
CA ASP A 255 37.82 -24.49 -17.18
C ASP A 255 36.45 -24.74 -17.86
N ILE A 256 35.35 -24.14 -17.38
CA ILE A 256 34.03 -24.31 -18.00
C ILE A 256 34.00 -23.55 -19.35
N PRO A 257 33.64 -24.21 -20.46
CA PRO A 257 33.54 -23.54 -21.75
C PRO A 257 32.30 -22.63 -21.85
N ASP A 258 32.42 -21.51 -22.55
CA ASP A 258 31.34 -20.51 -22.72
C ASP A 258 30.05 -21.11 -23.26
N GLU A 259 30.15 -22.04 -24.21
CA GLU A 259 29.00 -22.71 -24.80
C GLU A 259 28.14 -23.48 -23.78
N ASP A 260 28.74 -23.95 -22.69
CA ASP A 260 28.05 -24.67 -21.61
C ASP A 260 27.43 -23.71 -20.60
N ILE A 261 28.05 -22.55 -20.39
CA ILE A 261 27.53 -21.46 -19.55
C ILE A 261 26.26 -20.88 -20.17
N GLU A 262 26.26 -20.68 -21.50
CA GLU A 262 25.12 -20.16 -22.24
C GLU A 262 23.91 -21.10 -22.21
N VAL A 263 24.12 -22.43 -22.20
CA VAL A 263 23.05 -23.44 -22.05
C VAL A 263 22.36 -23.32 -20.69
N LEU A 264 23.04 -22.80 -19.68
CA LEU A 264 22.46 -22.53 -18.37
C LEU A 264 21.74 -21.18 -18.29
N GLY A 265 21.73 -20.40 -19.37
CA GLY A 265 21.14 -19.07 -19.42
C GLY A 265 21.99 -17.99 -18.73
N ILE A 266 23.28 -18.27 -18.50
CA ILE A 266 24.25 -17.33 -17.94
C ILE A 266 25.00 -16.66 -19.10
N ASP A 267 25.28 -15.36 -18.97
CA ASP A 267 26.05 -14.59 -19.95
C ASP A 267 27.55 -14.88 -19.77
N SER A 268 28.18 -15.45 -20.80
CA SER A 268 29.60 -15.83 -20.84
C SER A 268 30.54 -14.63 -20.87
N ASP A 269 30.14 -13.50 -21.44
CA ASP A 269 30.98 -12.30 -21.51
C ASP A 269 30.95 -11.49 -20.21
N ARG A 270 29.86 -11.58 -19.44
CA ARG A 270 29.59 -10.67 -18.30
C ARG A 270 29.33 -11.36 -16.98
N SER A 271 29.29 -12.68 -16.91
CA SER A 271 28.89 -13.39 -15.68
C SER A 271 29.56 -14.75 -15.55
N ARG A 272 30.83 -14.83 -15.96
CA ARG A 272 31.68 -16.00 -15.83
C ARG A 272 31.65 -16.57 -14.39
N PRO A 273 31.42 -17.88 -14.20
CA PRO A 273 31.24 -18.48 -12.89
C PRO A 273 32.38 -18.29 -11.89
N GLU A 274 33.63 -18.28 -12.36
CA GLU A 274 34.83 -18.08 -11.57
C GLU A 274 34.88 -16.70 -10.89
N TRP A 275 34.18 -15.69 -11.42
CA TRP A 275 34.09 -14.36 -10.81
C TRP A 275 33.20 -14.33 -9.56
N MET A 276 32.43 -15.39 -9.30
CA MET A 276 31.75 -15.57 -8.01
C MET A 276 32.74 -15.84 -6.86
N ILE A 277 33.99 -16.17 -7.18
CA ILE A 277 35.08 -16.37 -6.24
C ILE A 277 36.02 -15.19 -6.35
N LEU A 278 35.95 -14.31 -5.36
CA LEU A 278 36.64 -13.03 -5.34
C LEU A 278 38.14 -13.25 -5.19
N THR A 279 38.91 -12.70 -6.12
CA THR A 279 40.36 -12.54 -6.03
C THR A 279 40.75 -11.09 -5.72
N VAL A 280 39.92 -10.14 -6.16
CA VAL A 280 40.05 -8.71 -5.89
C VAL A 280 38.77 -8.22 -5.22
N LEU A 281 38.92 -7.47 -4.12
CA LEU A 281 37.80 -6.85 -3.43
C LEU A 281 37.77 -5.34 -3.73
N PRO A 282 36.72 -4.81 -4.38
CA PRO A 282 36.58 -3.37 -4.59
C PRO A 282 36.32 -2.65 -3.25
N VAL A 283 37.10 -1.59 -3.01
CA VAL A 283 36.94 -0.72 -1.85
C VAL A 283 36.05 0.46 -2.22
N PRO A 284 34.90 0.65 -1.53
CA PRO A 284 34.01 1.76 -1.84
C PRO A 284 34.67 3.11 -1.54
N PRO A 285 34.35 4.15 -2.33
CA PRO A 285 34.88 5.51 -2.16
C PRO A 285 34.67 6.07 -0.75
N VAL A 286 35.50 7.05 -0.37
CA VAL A 286 35.37 7.74 0.94
C VAL A 286 34.04 8.49 1.05
N THR A 287 33.50 8.99 -0.07
CA THR A 287 32.19 9.65 -0.11
C THR A 287 31.03 8.72 0.26
N ALA A 288 31.19 7.40 0.09
CA ALA A 288 30.22 6.38 0.49
C ALA A 288 30.44 5.86 1.93
N ARG A 289 31.56 6.23 2.56
CA ARG A 289 31.97 5.86 3.93
C ARG A 289 32.36 7.10 4.76
N PRO A 290 31.44 8.07 4.94
CA PRO A 290 31.77 9.30 5.65
C PRO A 290 32.03 9.02 7.14
N SER A 291 33.09 9.61 7.70
CA SER A 291 33.31 9.64 9.15
C SER A 291 32.39 10.66 9.81
N ILE A 292 31.87 10.35 10.99
CA ILE A 292 31.05 11.27 11.79
C ILE A 292 31.92 11.85 12.90
N THR A 293 32.00 13.17 12.97
CA THR A 293 32.63 13.86 14.11
C THR A 293 31.61 13.99 15.23
N LEU A 294 31.91 13.40 16.39
CA LEU A 294 31.10 13.55 17.60
C LEU A 294 31.33 14.92 18.25
N ASP A 295 30.41 15.38 19.10
CA ASP A 295 30.48 16.69 19.77
C ASP A 295 31.74 16.86 20.65
N ASN A 296 32.32 15.75 21.10
CA ASN A 296 33.58 15.73 21.85
C ASN A 296 34.83 15.88 20.95
N GLY A 297 34.65 16.11 19.65
CA GLY A 297 35.71 16.25 18.65
C GLY A 297 36.32 14.93 18.18
N GLN A 298 35.88 13.78 18.71
CA GLN A 298 36.37 12.47 18.27
C GLN A 298 35.71 12.07 16.95
N ARG A 299 36.49 11.50 16.04
CA ARG A 299 35.96 10.92 14.80
C ARG A 299 35.48 9.50 15.07
N SER A 300 34.22 9.24 14.77
CA SER A 300 33.66 7.89 14.66
C SER A 300 33.74 7.46 13.20
N GLU A 301 34.48 6.40 12.94
CA GLU A 301 34.57 5.83 11.60
C GLU A 301 33.26 5.14 11.19
N ASP A 302 33.09 5.01 9.89
CA ASP A 302 31.97 4.29 9.28
C ASP A 302 32.06 2.77 9.52
N ASP A 303 30.91 2.11 9.66
CA ASP A 303 30.83 0.66 9.90
C ASP A 303 31.52 -0.16 8.78
N LEU A 304 31.46 0.29 7.51
CA LEU A 304 32.16 -0.38 6.41
C LEU A 304 33.67 -0.20 6.52
N THR A 305 34.14 0.99 6.91
CA THR A 305 35.56 1.27 7.14
C THR A 305 36.10 0.33 8.21
N HIS A 306 35.40 0.19 9.34
CA HIS A 306 35.77 -0.75 10.40
C HIS A 306 35.95 -2.19 9.89
N LYS A 307 35.04 -2.66 9.04
CA LYS A 307 35.12 -4.03 8.52
C LYS A 307 36.24 -4.20 7.49
N LEU A 308 36.50 -3.18 6.67
CA LEU A 308 37.63 -3.17 5.73
C LEU A 308 38.99 -3.20 6.45
N VAL A 309 39.10 -2.51 7.60
CA VAL A 309 40.30 -2.60 8.46
C VAL A 309 40.57 -4.04 8.88
N ASP A 310 39.53 -4.75 9.33
CA ASP A 310 39.67 -6.16 9.73
C ASP A 310 40.10 -7.05 8.54
N ILE A 311 39.50 -6.84 7.35
CA ILE A 311 39.85 -7.57 6.12
C ILE A 311 41.32 -7.36 5.76
N ILE A 312 41.81 -6.11 5.78
CA ILE A 312 43.22 -5.82 5.44
C ILE A 312 44.17 -6.49 6.44
N ARG A 313 43.87 -6.42 7.75
CA ARG A 313 44.70 -7.02 8.79
C ARG A 313 44.82 -8.53 8.64
N ILE A 314 43.70 -9.22 8.42
CA ILE A 314 43.73 -10.68 8.24
C ILE A 314 44.40 -11.08 6.92
N ASN A 315 44.19 -10.29 5.86
CA ASN A 315 44.80 -10.52 4.56
C ASN A 315 46.34 -10.39 4.61
N GLN A 316 46.87 -9.38 5.30
CA GLN A 316 48.30 -9.22 5.55
C GLN A 316 48.85 -10.38 6.40
N ARG A 317 48.18 -10.70 7.51
CA ARG A 317 48.58 -11.80 8.39
C ARG A 317 48.62 -13.14 7.67
N PHE A 318 47.68 -13.40 6.77
CA PHE A 318 47.68 -14.59 5.93
C PHE A 318 48.91 -14.64 5.02
N MET A 319 49.24 -13.55 4.31
CA MET A 319 50.45 -13.49 3.46
C MET A 319 51.73 -13.74 4.26
N GLU A 320 51.90 -13.05 5.38
CA GLU A 320 53.09 -13.19 6.23
C GLU A 320 53.29 -14.62 6.74
N ASN A 321 52.21 -15.29 7.18
CA ASN A 321 52.29 -16.67 7.68
C ASN A 321 52.53 -17.68 6.55
N ARG A 322 51.97 -17.44 5.37
CA ARG A 322 52.21 -18.28 4.19
C ARG A 322 53.67 -18.18 3.73
N GLU A 323 54.21 -16.97 3.66
CA GLU A 323 55.62 -16.74 3.28
C GLU A 323 56.61 -17.26 4.33
N ALA A 324 56.24 -17.22 5.61
CA ALA A 324 57.02 -17.79 6.70
C ALA A 324 56.99 -19.34 6.75
N GLY A 325 56.21 -20.01 5.90
CA GLY A 325 56.09 -21.47 5.86
C GLY A 325 55.36 -22.06 7.07
N ALA A 326 54.31 -21.38 7.55
CA ALA A 326 53.50 -21.86 8.66
C ALA A 326 52.81 -23.21 8.35
N PRO A 327 52.50 -24.04 9.36
CA PRO A 327 51.72 -25.27 9.19
C PRO A 327 50.38 -25.03 8.48
N GLN A 328 49.96 -25.99 7.66
CA GLN A 328 48.73 -25.94 6.85
C GLN A 328 47.47 -25.59 7.66
N LEU A 329 47.30 -26.19 8.85
CA LEU A 329 46.17 -25.91 9.75
C LEU A 329 46.03 -24.42 10.10
N ILE A 330 47.16 -23.71 10.31
CA ILE A 330 47.13 -22.28 10.64
C ILE A 330 46.73 -21.46 9.41
N ILE A 331 47.19 -21.87 8.22
CA ILE A 331 46.85 -21.19 6.97
C ILE A 331 45.35 -21.36 6.68
N GLU A 332 44.80 -22.55 6.90
CA GLU A 332 43.37 -22.84 6.75
C GLU A 332 42.52 -22.02 7.74
N ASP A 333 42.89 -21.94 9.01
CA ASP A 333 42.20 -21.10 10.01
C ASP A 333 42.20 -19.62 9.61
N LEU A 334 43.33 -19.10 9.11
CA LEU A 334 43.44 -17.71 8.66
C LEU A 334 42.61 -17.47 7.38
N TRP A 335 42.51 -18.46 6.50
CA TRP A 335 41.65 -18.41 5.31
C TRP A 335 40.18 -18.36 5.71
N GLU A 336 39.74 -19.23 6.62
CA GLU A 336 38.36 -19.20 7.12
C GLU A 336 38.02 -17.88 7.80
N LEU A 337 38.97 -17.29 8.53
CA LEU A 337 38.80 -15.97 9.13
C LEU A 337 38.69 -14.87 8.06
N LEU A 338 39.48 -14.93 6.99
CA LEU A 338 39.35 -14.03 5.83
C LEU A 338 37.97 -14.18 5.18
N GLN A 339 37.51 -15.41 4.95
CA GLN A 339 36.17 -15.73 4.44
C GLN A 339 35.08 -15.15 5.34
N TYR A 340 35.20 -15.28 6.67
CA TYR A 340 34.29 -14.67 7.64
C TYR A 340 34.25 -13.14 7.50
N HIS A 341 35.40 -12.47 7.42
CA HIS A 341 35.46 -11.02 7.34
C HIS A 341 34.87 -10.47 6.04
N VAL A 342 35.10 -11.11 4.90
CA VAL A 342 34.49 -10.73 3.62
C VAL A 342 32.99 -11.06 3.61
N THR A 343 32.58 -12.21 4.14
CA THR A 343 31.17 -12.61 4.22
C THR A 343 30.36 -11.60 5.01
N THR A 344 30.84 -11.23 6.20
CA THR A 344 30.16 -10.25 7.06
C THR A 344 30.28 -8.81 6.55
N PHE A 345 31.20 -8.50 5.63
CA PHE A 345 31.23 -7.22 4.90
C PHE A 345 30.14 -7.13 3.82
N MET A 346 29.83 -8.23 3.16
CA MET A 346 28.73 -8.31 2.20
C MET A 346 27.37 -8.35 2.92
N ASP A 347 27.21 -9.27 3.86
CA ASP A 347 26.00 -9.42 4.66
C ASP A 347 26.28 -9.89 6.10
N ASN A 348 26.10 -8.98 7.06
CA ASN A 348 26.28 -9.25 8.49
C ASN A 348 25.07 -9.90 9.20
N GLU A 349 23.96 -10.14 8.51
CA GLU A 349 22.73 -10.76 9.06
C GLU A 349 22.53 -12.20 8.57
N ILE A 350 23.58 -12.81 8.02
CA ILE A 350 23.49 -14.17 7.51
C ILE A 350 23.30 -15.20 8.63
N SER A 351 22.43 -16.17 8.38
CA SER A 351 22.19 -17.29 9.30
C SER A 351 23.41 -18.21 9.39
N GLY A 352 23.77 -18.61 10.60
CA GLY A 352 24.89 -19.54 10.86
C GLY A 352 26.24 -18.86 11.05
N THR A 353 26.32 -17.53 10.95
CA THR A 353 27.55 -16.77 11.16
C THR A 353 27.37 -15.77 12.31
N PRO A 354 28.33 -15.67 13.25
CA PRO A 354 28.22 -14.71 14.34
C PRO A 354 28.33 -13.27 13.79
N PRO A 355 27.36 -12.37 14.11
CA PRO A 355 27.36 -11.03 13.57
C PRO A 355 28.57 -10.24 14.09
N ALA A 356 29.28 -9.59 13.18
CA ALA A 356 30.36 -8.67 13.52
C ALA A 356 29.80 -7.46 14.27
N ARG A 357 30.39 -7.18 15.43
CA ARG A 357 29.96 -6.10 16.34
C ARG A 357 31.06 -5.08 16.51
N HIS A 358 30.64 -3.83 16.70
CA HIS A 358 31.51 -2.78 17.20
C HIS A 358 31.94 -3.07 18.64
N ARG A 359 32.99 -2.39 19.13
CA ARG A 359 33.46 -2.52 20.53
C ARG A 359 32.38 -2.20 21.58
N SER A 360 31.35 -1.45 21.19
CA SER A 360 30.18 -1.13 22.01
C SER A 360 29.14 -2.25 22.10
N GLY A 361 29.33 -3.37 21.39
CA GLY A 361 28.36 -4.46 21.30
C GLY A 361 27.28 -4.28 20.23
N ARG A 362 27.19 -3.10 19.59
CA ARG A 362 26.25 -2.84 18.48
C ARG A 362 26.65 -3.65 17.24
N PRO A 363 25.74 -4.37 16.56
CA PRO A 363 26.04 -5.01 15.27
C PRO A 363 26.35 -3.96 14.20
N LEU A 364 27.33 -4.25 13.34
CA LEU A 364 27.72 -3.37 12.25
C LEU A 364 26.69 -3.40 11.10
N LYS A 365 26.35 -2.24 10.52
CA LYS A 365 25.49 -2.13 9.33
C LYS A 365 26.34 -2.13 8.05
N THR A 366 26.42 -3.29 7.41
CA THR A 366 27.22 -3.51 6.19
C THR A 366 26.41 -3.32 4.90
N LEU A 367 26.91 -3.78 3.75
CA LEU A 367 26.33 -3.45 2.43
C LEU A 367 24.86 -3.87 2.30
N SER A 368 24.55 -5.13 2.62
CA SER A 368 23.18 -5.68 2.58
C SER A 368 22.21 -4.87 3.44
N GLN A 369 22.57 -4.53 4.68
CA GLN A 369 21.73 -3.76 5.61
C GLN A 369 21.55 -2.30 5.17
N ARG A 370 22.51 -1.72 4.45
CA ARG A 370 22.36 -0.35 3.90
C ARG A 370 21.34 -0.30 2.77
N LEU A 371 21.21 -1.38 2.01
CA LEU A 371 20.26 -1.46 0.90
C LEU A 371 18.88 -1.93 1.36
N LYS A 372 18.83 -2.97 2.21
CA LYS A 372 17.60 -3.61 2.70
C LYS A 372 16.99 -2.87 3.89
N GLY A 373 15.76 -3.26 4.25
CA GLY A 373 15.05 -2.75 5.43
C GLY A 373 14.25 -1.48 5.17
N LYS A 374 13.54 -1.00 6.21
CA LYS A 374 12.66 0.18 6.12
C LYS A 374 13.44 1.49 5.94
N GLU A 375 14.58 1.60 6.60
CA GLU A 375 15.50 2.75 6.51
C GLU A 375 16.62 2.55 5.48
N GLY A 376 16.63 1.43 4.77
CA GLY A 376 17.60 1.16 3.71
C GLY A 376 17.46 2.15 2.54
N ARG A 377 18.51 2.28 1.74
CA ARG A 377 18.61 3.25 0.64
C ARG A 377 17.44 3.18 -0.35
N PHE A 378 16.96 1.99 -0.69
CA PHE A 378 15.83 1.84 -1.61
C PHE A 378 14.57 2.52 -1.06
N ARG A 379 14.18 2.22 0.19
CA ARG A 379 12.94 2.75 0.78
C ARG A 379 13.08 4.17 1.32
N GLY A 380 14.19 4.49 1.96
CA GLY A 380 14.39 5.75 2.67
C GLY A 380 15.06 6.85 1.85
N SER A 381 15.62 6.54 0.68
CA SER A 381 16.34 7.53 -0.13
C SER A 381 16.02 7.48 -1.62
N LEU A 382 15.45 6.41 -2.17
CA LEU A 382 15.11 6.33 -3.60
C LEU A 382 13.61 6.45 -3.82
N SER A 383 12.81 5.50 -3.30
CA SER A 383 11.35 5.50 -3.46
C SER A 383 10.66 6.65 -2.73
N GLY A 384 11.25 7.15 -1.64
CA GLY A 384 10.74 8.29 -0.89
C GLY A 384 11.89 9.16 -0.40
N LYS A 385 11.73 10.48 -0.55
CA LYS A 385 12.71 11.50 -0.12
C LYS A 385 11.99 12.62 0.61
N ARG A 386 12.73 13.30 1.48
CA ARG A 386 12.30 14.63 1.97
C ARG A 386 12.43 15.62 0.82
N VAL A 387 11.39 16.41 0.60
CA VAL A 387 11.34 17.42 -0.45
C VAL A 387 11.52 18.81 0.14
N ASN A 388 12.02 19.74 -0.68
CA ASN A 388 12.05 21.16 -0.35
C ASN A 388 10.72 21.82 -0.74
N PHE A 389 10.54 23.10 -0.38
CA PHE A 389 9.34 23.87 -0.71
C PHE A 389 8.04 23.22 -0.22
N SER A 390 8.08 22.74 1.02
CA SER A 390 6.93 22.19 1.73
C SER A 390 6.71 22.88 3.06
N ALA A 391 5.45 23.03 3.47
CA ALA A 391 5.05 23.50 4.79
C ALA A 391 4.03 22.54 5.42
N ARG A 392 3.93 22.56 6.75
CA ARG A 392 2.97 21.78 7.53
C ARG A 392 2.46 22.64 8.68
N THR A 393 1.16 22.70 8.87
CA THR A 393 0.52 23.36 10.02
C THR A 393 -0.88 22.78 10.24
N VAL A 394 -1.50 23.17 11.36
CA VAL A 394 -2.88 22.82 11.72
C VAL A 394 -3.87 23.42 10.73
N ILE A 395 -4.96 22.71 10.45
CA ILE A 395 -6.06 23.20 9.61
C ILE A 395 -7.19 23.85 10.43
N SER A 396 -7.92 24.77 9.82
CA SER A 396 -9.13 25.38 10.38
C SER A 396 -10.21 25.50 9.31
N PRO A 397 -11.50 25.38 9.66
CA PRO A 397 -12.58 25.49 8.69
C PRO A 397 -12.75 26.94 8.22
N ASP A 398 -13.02 27.14 6.94
CA ASP A 398 -13.42 28.43 6.38
C ASP A 398 -14.40 28.22 5.20
N PRO A 399 -15.73 28.27 5.44
CA PRO A 399 -16.73 28.04 4.40
C PRO A 399 -16.84 29.22 3.41
N THR A 400 -16.13 30.32 3.64
CA THR A 400 -16.17 31.50 2.74
C THR A 400 -15.22 31.37 1.55
N LEU A 401 -14.28 30.43 1.61
CA LEU A 401 -13.36 30.11 0.52
C LEU A 401 -14.06 29.23 -0.52
N SER A 402 -13.70 29.36 -1.79
CA SER A 402 -14.12 28.38 -2.79
C SER A 402 -13.53 27.00 -2.47
N LEU A 403 -14.20 25.92 -2.86
CA LEU A 403 -13.69 24.56 -2.67
C LEU A 403 -12.30 24.30 -3.30
N ASN A 404 -11.88 25.07 -4.30
CA ASN A 404 -10.54 24.97 -4.87
C ASN A 404 -9.48 25.75 -4.09
N GLU A 405 -9.90 26.65 -3.20
CA GLU A 405 -9.02 27.59 -2.53
C GLU A 405 -8.54 27.04 -1.19
N VAL A 406 -7.30 27.38 -0.84
CA VAL A 406 -6.71 27.09 0.45
C VAL A 406 -6.17 28.37 1.07
N GLY A 407 -6.61 28.67 2.30
CA GLY A 407 -6.08 29.80 3.06
C GLY A 407 -4.66 29.50 3.52
N VAL A 408 -3.69 30.29 3.07
CA VAL A 408 -2.27 30.15 3.41
C VAL A 408 -1.83 31.28 4.33
N PRO A 409 -1.21 30.98 5.49
CA PRO A 409 -0.65 31.99 6.38
C PRO A 409 0.35 32.91 5.67
N ASP A 410 0.26 34.22 5.93
CA ASP A 410 1.18 35.24 5.40
C ASP A 410 2.67 34.88 5.61
N ARG A 411 3.00 34.31 6.77
CA ARG A 411 4.36 33.85 7.07
C ARG A 411 4.81 32.72 6.15
N VAL A 412 3.94 31.74 5.90
CA VAL A 412 4.24 30.62 5.00
C VAL A 412 4.38 31.15 3.57
N ALA A 413 3.51 32.08 3.16
CA ALA A 413 3.57 32.69 1.84
C ALA A 413 4.86 33.48 1.56
N LYS A 414 5.47 34.10 2.59
CA LYS A 414 6.77 34.79 2.50
C LYS A 414 7.98 33.86 2.48
N GLU A 415 7.94 32.78 3.26
CA GLU A 415 9.03 31.80 3.32
C GLU A 415 9.05 30.90 2.07
N MET A 416 7.87 30.48 1.60
CA MET A 416 7.72 29.69 0.39
C MET A 416 7.76 30.58 -0.85
N THR A 417 8.52 30.16 -1.86
CA THR A 417 8.64 30.92 -3.10
C THR A 417 8.32 30.06 -4.29
N GLN A 418 7.77 30.68 -5.33
CA GLN A 418 7.66 30.10 -6.66
C GLN A 418 8.60 30.81 -7.63
N THR A 419 9.11 30.05 -8.58
CA THR A 419 10.00 30.58 -9.61
C THR A 419 9.15 31.21 -10.72
N MET A 420 9.28 32.53 -10.89
CA MET A 420 8.67 33.28 -11.96
C MET A 420 9.72 33.54 -13.05
N ASN A 421 9.49 32.99 -14.24
CA ASN A 421 10.28 33.32 -15.42
C ASN A 421 9.86 34.70 -15.93
N VAL A 422 10.81 35.62 -15.98
CA VAL A 422 10.54 37.01 -16.40
C VAL A 422 10.44 37.06 -17.91
N THR A 423 9.29 37.49 -18.37
CA THR A 423 8.94 37.75 -19.77
C THR A 423 8.60 39.22 -19.92
N GLU A 424 8.42 39.69 -21.16
CA GLU A 424 7.98 41.07 -21.39
C GLU A 424 6.62 41.38 -20.77
N ARG A 425 5.75 40.36 -20.58
CA ARG A 425 4.38 40.55 -20.05
C ARG A 425 4.32 40.72 -18.53
N ASN A 426 5.21 40.06 -17.78
CA ASN A 426 5.22 40.08 -16.32
C ASN A 426 6.44 40.82 -15.73
N LEU A 427 7.20 41.55 -16.56
CA LEU A 427 8.39 42.28 -16.15
C LEU A 427 8.08 43.32 -15.08
N GLU A 428 6.98 44.05 -15.21
CA GLU A 428 6.57 45.07 -14.24
C GLU A 428 6.26 44.45 -12.87
N ASP A 429 5.53 43.33 -12.85
CA ASP A 429 5.25 42.58 -11.62
C ASP A 429 6.53 42.03 -10.99
N ALA A 430 7.43 41.45 -11.79
CA ALA A 430 8.72 40.95 -11.33
C ALA A 430 9.56 42.05 -10.67
N ARG A 431 9.60 43.24 -11.28
CA ARG A 431 10.28 44.42 -10.70
C ARG A 431 9.62 44.87 -9.40
N ARG A 432 8.28 44.90 -9.34
CA ARG A 432 7.53 45.25 -8.12
C ARG A 432 7.85 44.28 -6.98
N PHE A 433 7.82 42.98 -7.22
CA PHE A 433 8.11 41.98 -6.18
C PHE A 433 9.56 42.07 -5.68
N VAL A 434 10.53 42.28 -6.58
CA VAL A 434 11.93 42.45 -6.19
C VAL A 434 12.14 43.75 -5.42
N ALA A 435 11.47 44.85 -5.81
CA ALA A 435 11.55 46.14 -5.12
C ALA A 435 10.98 46.09 -3.70
N ASN A 436 9.87 45.39 -3.51
CA ASN A 436 9.25 45.16 -2.20
C ASN A 436 10.16 44.37 -1.23
N GLY A 437 11.12 43.60 -1.77
CA GLY A 437 12.08 42.86 -0.97
C GLY A 437 11.48 41.62 -0.28
N PRO A 438 12.19 41.03 0.70
CA PRO A 438 11.77 39.77 1.33
C PRO A 438 10.75 39.92 2.47
N GLU A 439 10.59 41.12 3.05
CA GLU A 439 9.75 41.33 4.25
C GLU A 439 8.30 41.73 3.91
N ALA A 440 8.12 42.56 2.88
CA ALA A 440 6.82 42.98 2.39
C ALA A 440 6.21 41.89 1.49
N HIS A 441 4.90 41.69 1.62
CA HIS A 441 4.15 40.77 0.77
C HIS A 441 3.17 41.56 -0.11
N PRO A 442 3.12 41.30 -1.42
CA PRO A 442 3.92 40.32 -2.16
C PRO A 442 5.35 40.82 -2.45
N GLY A 443 6.35 39.97 -2.20
CA GLY A 443 7.79 40.29 -2.33
C GLY A 443 8.60 39.16 -2.99
N ALA A 444 9.93 39.21 -2.86
CA ALA A 444 10.84 38.20 -3.43
C ALA A 444 12.10 37.98 -2.59
N ASN A 445 12.58 36.73 -2.58
CA ASN A 445 13.72 36.31 -1.75
C ASN A 445 15.02 36.14 -2.56
N TYR A 446 14.91 35.74 -3.84
CA TYR A 446 16.06 35.50 -4.71
C TYR A 446 15.75 35.91 -6.14
N VAL A 447 16.81 36.28 -6.86
CA VAL A 447 16.78 36.44 -8.32
C VAL A 447 17.93 35.64 -8.93
N ARG A 448 17.67 35.00 -10.06
CA ARG A 448 18.69 34.26 -10.83
C ARG A 448 18.85 34.90 -12.19
N ARG A 449 20.10 35.13 -12.54
CA ARG A 449 20.47 35.66 -13.85
C ARG A 449 20.54 34.55 -14.90
N PRO A 450 20.47 34.89 -16.20
CA PRO A 450 20.69 33.94 -17.28
C PRO A 450 22.07 33.24 -17.25
N ASP A 451 23.07 33.85 -16.60
CA ASP A 451 24.39 33.25 -16.38
C ASP A 451 24.39 32.14 -15.30
N GLY A 452 23.24 31.87 -14.69
CA GLY A 452 23.05 30.87 -13.64
C GLY A 452 23.35 31.37 -12.23
N ARG A 453 23.87 32.59 -12.06
CA ARG A 453 24.22 33.14 -10.74
C ARG A 453 22.95 33.52 -9.98
N ARG A 454 22.80 32.94 -8.79
CA ARG A 454 21.73 33.25 -7.84
C ARG A 454 22.16 34.39 -6.92
N LEU A 455 21.34 35.43 -6.83
CA LEU A 455 21.54 36.60 -5.98
C LEU A 455 20.42 36.63 -4.92
N LYS A 456 20.80 36.89 -3.67
CA LYS A 456 19.83 37.06 -2.58
C LYS A 456 19.30 38.49 -2.56
N VAL A 457 17.97 38.62 -2.50
CA VAL A 457 17.31 39.92 -2.34
C VAL A 457 17.30 40.26 -0.85
N THR A 458 17.65 41.50 -0.54
CA THR A 458 17.74 42.08 0.81
C THR A 458 17.23 43.50 0.76
N GLU A 459 16.82 44.07 1.89
CA GLU A 459 16.34 45.46 1.97
C GLU A 459 17.32 46.50 1.42
N LYS A 460 18.63 46.20 1.43
CA LYS A 460 19.66 47.13 0.96
C LYS A 460 19.87 47.10 -0.55
N ASN A 461 19.48 46.02 -1.22
CA ASN A 461 19.76 45.82 -2.65
C ASN A 461 18.50 45.65 -3.51
N CYS A 462 17.30 45.60 -2.92
CA CYS A 462 16.05 45.35 -3.62
C CYS A 462 15.78 46.38 -4.73
N GLU A 463 15.85 47.68 -4.44
CA GLU A 463 15.62 48.75 -5.42
C GLU A 463 16.61 48.66 -6.60
N ALA A 464 17.91 48.56 -6.30
CA ALA A 464 18.95 48.47 -7.32
C ALA A 464 18.93 47.15 -8.11
N LEU A 465 18.40 46.07 -7.54
CA LEU A 465 18.21 44.81 -8.25
C LEU A 465 16.98 44.86 -9.14
N ALA A 466 15.88 45.45 -8.68
CA ALA A 466 14.64 45.59 -9.44
C ALA A 466 14.87 46.34 -10.77
N GLU A 467 15.65 47.42 -10.76
CA GLU A 467 16.00 48.16 -11.98
C GLU A 467 16.77 47.30 -13.01
N LYS A 468 17.51 46.29 -12.54
CA LYS A 468 18.34 45.41 -13.37
C LYS A 468 17.60 44.17 -13.87
N VAL A 469 16.41 43.88 -13.33
CA VAL A 469 15.61 42.74 -13.80
C VAL A 469 15.17 43.02 -15.23
N GLU A 470 15.43 42.05 -16.09
CA GLU A 470 15.12 42.05 -17.53
C GLU A 470 14.48 40.70 -17.91
N ALA A 471 13.89 40.62 -19.11
CA ALA A 471 13.37 39.38 -19.64
C ALA A 471 14.46 38.30 -19.73
N GLY A 472 14.13 37.06 -19.36
CA GLY A 472 15.05 35.92 -19.27
C GLY A 472 15.69 35.72 -17.89
N TRP A 473 15.45 36.61 -16.92
CA TRP A 473 15.80 36.36 -15.52
C TRP A 473 14.74 35.47 -14.85
N GLU A 474 15.11 34.84 -13.73
CA GLU A 474 14.18 34.12 -12.86
C GLU A 474 14.05 34.88 -11.54
N VAL A 475 12.82 35.06 -11.05
CA VAL A 475 12.54 35.67 -9.75
C VAL A 475 11.85 34.66 -8.85
N ASN A 476 12.45 34.36 -7.70
CA ASN A 476 11.81 33.57 -6.65
C ASN A 476 10.95 34.51 -5.78
N ARG A 477 9.72 34.73 -6.24
CA ARG A 477 8.72 35.56 -5.53
C ARG A 477 8.01 34.76 -4.46
N HIS A 478 7.46 35.46 -3.46
CA HIS A 478 6.52 34.90 -2.49
C HIS A 478 5.32 34.27 -3.19
N LEU A 479 4.62 33.36 -2.50
CA LEU A 479 3.31 32.88 -2.97
C LEU A 479 2.34 34.06 -3.06
N VAL A 480 1.42 34.05 -4.01
CA VAL A 480 0.36 35.07 -4.14
C VAL A 480 -0.98 34.39 -4.43
N ASP A 481 -2.07 35.14 -4.33
CA ASP A 481 -3.40 34.60 -4.57
C ASP A 481 -3.52 34.01 -6.00
N GLY A 482 -4.15 32.85 -6.11
CA GLY A 482 -4.31 32.10 -7.36
C GLY A 482 -3.10 31.22 -7.77
N ASP A 483 -2.03 31.19 -6.97
CA ASP A 483 -0.95 30.22 -7.17
C ASP A 483 -1.43 28.80 -6.91
N ILE A 484 -0.98 27.86 -7.74
CA ILE A 484 -1.30 26.43 -7.55
C ILE A 484 -0.29 25.80 -6.59
N VAL A 485 -0.83 25.12 -5.58
CA VAL A 485 -0.09 24.32 -4.60
C VAL A 485 -0.71 22.94 -4.48
N ILE A 486 0.09 21.95 -4.10
CA ILE A 486 -0.43 20.62 -3.76
C ILE A 486 -0.70 20.58 -2.26
N PHE A 487 -1.90 20.17 -1.88
CA PHE A 487 -2.35 20.02 -0.51
C PHE A 487 -2.62 18.54 -0.19
N ASN A 488 -2.12 18.09 0.96
CA ASN A 488 -2.08 16.67 1.33
C ASN A 488 -2.38 16.45 2.81
N ARG A 489 -3.21 15.45 3.11
CA ARG A 489 -3.34 14.85 4.44
C ARG A 489 -2.73 13.45 4.47
N GLN A 490 -2.02 13.14 5.54
CA GLN A 490 -1.46 11.82 5.80
C GLN A 490 -2.30 11.11 6.86
N PRO A 491 -2.57 9.80 6.74
CA PRO A 491 -2.12 8.88 5.69
C PRO A 491 -2.86 9.09 4.36
N SER A 492 -2.16 8.92 3.24
CA SER A 492 -2.76 9.04 1.91
C SER A 492 -3.28 7.70 1.43
N LEU A 493 -4.59 7.49 1.57
CA LEU A 493 -5.27 6.21 1.31
C LEU A 493 -5.63 6.05 -0.17
N HIS A 494 -5.99 7.14 -0.82
CA HIS A 494 -6.37 7.20 -2.24
C HIS A 494 -5.80 8.45 -2.88
N ARG A 495 -5.88 8.55 -4.22
CA ARG A 495 -5.31 9.68 -4.95
C ARG A 495 -5.86 11.03 -4.51
N MET A 496 -7.13 11.09 -4.10
CA MET A 496 -7.79 12.32 -3.64
C MET A 496 -7.28 12.84 -2.29
N SER A 497 -6.48 12.05 -1.55
CA SER A 497 -5.75 12.56 -0.37
C SER A 497 -4.63 13.55 -0.73
N ILE A 498 -4.39 13.79 -2.03
CA ILE A 498 -3.47 14.77 -2.60
C ILE A 498 -4.19 15.48 -3.75
N MET A 499 -4.51 16.76 -3.59
CA MET A 499 -5.15 17.57 -4.62
C MET A 499 -4.48 18.92 -4.76
N ALA A 500 -4.69 19.58 -5.89
CA ALA A 500 -4.19 20.91 -6.16
C ALA A 500 -5.21 21.96 -5.73
N HIS A 501 -4.74 22.95 -4.97
CA HIS A 501 -5.51 24.08 -4.48
C HIS A 501 -4.91 25.40 -4.99
N GLU A 502 -5.75 26.42 -5.04
CA GLU A 502 -5.39 27.81 -5.34
C GLU A 502 -5.15 28.56 -4.02
N VAL A 503 -4.00 29.22 -3.92
CA VAL A 503 -3.62 29.93 -2.69
C VAL A 503 -4.51 31.16 -2.50
N VAL A 504 -4.95 31.40 -1.27
CA VAL A 504 -5.45 32.69 -0.79
C VAL A 504 -4.66 33.07 0.45
N VAL A 505 -3.88 34.15 0.38
CA VAL A 505 -3.00 34.55 1.47
C VAL A 505 -3.80 35.28 2.55
N MET A 506 -3.75 34.73 3.76
CA MET A 506 -4.55 35.18 4.88
C MET A 506 -3.72 35.39 6.15
N PRO A 507 -4.15 36.26 7.07
CA PRO A 507 -3.50 36.40 8.36
C PRO A 507 -3.64 35.14 9.22
N TYR A 508 -2.86 35.09 10.31
CA TYR A 508 -2.77 33.99 11.29
C TYR A 508 -1.83 32.86 10.86
N LYS A 509 -2.06 31.62 11.35
CA LYS A 509 -1.04 30.55 11.35
C LYS A 509 -1.55 29.17 10.91
N THR A 510 -2.83 29.04 10.59
CA THR A 510 -3.46 27.79 10.17
C THR A 510 -3.66 27.76 8.66
N PHE A 511 -3.66 26.57 8.08
CA PHE A 511 -4.22 26.40 6.74
C PHE A 511 -5.74 26.43 6.85
N ARG A 512 -6.42 27.14 5.95
CA ARG A 512 -7.89 27.19 5.95
C ARG A 512 -8.44 26.36 4.81
N LEU A 513 -9.40 25.51 5.11
CA LEU A 513 -10.00 24.58 4.18
C LEU A 513 -11.51 24.76 4.19
N ASN A 514 -12.13 24.76 3.01
CA ASN A 514 -13.58 24.68 2.91
C ASN A 514 -14.04 23.31 3.41
N THR A 515 -15.07 23.31 4.26
CA THR A 515 -15.63 22.13 4.94
C THR A 515 -16.16 21.07 3.97
N VAL A 516 -16.67 21.44 2.79
CA VAL A 516 -17.16 20.49 1.77
C VAL A 516 -16.05 19.60 1.18
N VAL A 517 -14.78 19.98 1.37
CA VAL A 517 -13.60 19.26 0.85
C VAL A 517 -12.92 18.42 1.95
N CYS A 518 -13.48 18.37 3.16
CA CYS A 518 -12.98 17.50 4.22
C CYS A 518 -13.05 15.99 3.88
N PRO A 519 -14.13 15.47 3.25
CA PRO A 519 -14.28 14.04 2.97
C PRO A 519 -13.15 13.40 2.15
N PRO A 520 -12.69 13.97 1.02
CA PRO A 520 -11.58 13.38 0.26
C PRO A 520 -10.23 13.38 1.03
N TYR A 521 -10.07 14.23 2.04
CA TYR A 521 -8.91 14.19 2.92
C TYR A 521 -9.13 13.34 4.18
N ASN A 522 -10.38 12.95 4.45
CA ASN A 522 -10.85 12.41 5.72
C ASN A 522 -10.40 13.30 6.90
N ALA A 523 -10.43 14.62 6.70
CA ALA A 523 -9.87 15.60 7.62
C ALA A 523 -10.91 16.10 8.63
N ASP A 524 -10.48 16.27 9.87
CA ASP A 524 -11.27 16.91 10.92
C ASP A 524 -10.55 18.17 11.44
N PHE A 525 -11.12 18.81 12.47
CA PHE A 525 -10.59 20.06 13.02
C PHE A 525 -10.27 19.95 14.52
N ASP A 526 -9.94 18.75 15.01
CA ASP A 526 -9.61 18.52 16.43
C ASP A 526 -8.14 18.82 16.80
N GLY A 527 -7.32 19.15 15.79
CA GLY A 527 -5.88 19.29 15.90
C GLY A 527 -5.11 18.77 14.69
N ASP A 528 -5.82 18.23 13.70
CA ASP A 528 -5.29 17.74 12.44
C ASP A 528 -4.35 18.73 11.73
N GLU A 529 -3.27 18.19 11.17
CA GLU A 529 -2.25 18.94 10.43
C GLU A 529 -2.12 18.43 9.01
N MET A 530 -2.06 19.36 8.05
CA MET A 530 -1.90 19.05 6.63
C MET A 530 -0.61 19.62 6.04
N ASN A 531 -0.15 19.01 4.96
CA ASN A 531 1.04 19.39 4.23
C ASN A 531 0.68 20.20 2.98
N MET A 532 1.48 21.21 2.68
CA MET A 532 1.40 21.99 1.45
C MET A 532 2.74 21.93 0.71
N HIS A 533 2.71 21.78 -0.62
CA HIS A 533 3.88 21.77 -1.49
C HIS A 533 3.76 22.81 -2.60
N ALA A 534 4.74 23.72 -2.70
CA ALA A 534 4.78 24.70 -3.78
C ALA A 534 5.56 24.18 -4.98
N LEU A 535 4.85 24.00 -6.10
CA LEU A 535 5.40 23.55 -7.37
C LEU A 535 6.29 24.63 -7.98
N GLN A 536 7.50 24.24 -8.41
CA GLN A 536 8.49 25.18 -8.94
C GLN A 536 8.46 25.30 -10.46
N ASN A 537 8.33 24.17 -11.17
CA ASN A 537 8.35 24.14 -12.62
C ASN A 537 6.98 24.59 -13.18
N GLU A 538 6.99 25.28 -14.33
CA GLU A 538 5.78 25.67 -15.06
C GLU A 538 4.96 24.44 -15.50
N GLU A 539 5.61 23.41 -16.05
CA GLU A 539 4.96 22.17 -16.50
C GLU A 539 4.21 21.48 -15.36
N ALA A 540 4.86 21.31 -14.20
CA ALA A 540 4.24 20.70 -13.02
C ALA A 540 3.04 21.52 -12.50
N ARG A 541 3.13 22.86 -12.54
CA ARG A 541 2.01 23.73 -12.15
C ARG A 541 0.84 23.62 -13.12
N ALA A 542 1.11 23.57 -14.42
CA ALA A 542 0.09 23.38 -15.44
C ALA A 542 -0.59 22.01 -15.32
N GLU A 543 0.20 20.94 -15.16
CA GLU A 543 -0.31 19.58 -14.95
C GLU A 543 -1.19 19.49 -13.71
N ALA A 544 -0.74 20.02 -12.58
CA ALA A 544 -1.52 20.03 -11.34
C ALA A 544 -2.82 20.84 -11.49
N ARG A 545 -2.80 21.98 -12.18
CA ARG A 545 -3.98 22.81 -12.43
C ARG A 545 -5.02 22.09 -13.29
N VAL A 546 -4.59 21.32 -14.28
CA VAL A 546 -5.47 20.65 -15.24
C VAL A 546 -6.00 19.32 -14.70
N LEU A 547 -5.16 18.54 -14.02
CA LEU A 547 -5.51 17.16 -13.64
C LEU A 547 -5.89 17.00 -12.16
N MET A 548 -5.29 17.80 -11.27
CA MET A 548 -5.35 17.55 -9.82
C MET A 548 -6.19 18.57 -9.05
N ARG A 549 -6.71 19.60 -9.71
CA ARG A 549 -7.52 20.63 -9.06
C ARG A 549 -8.76 20.01 -8.41
N VAL A 550 -9.19 20.52 -7.26
CA VAL A 550 -10.26 19.92 -6.44
C VAL A 550 -11.54 19.67 -7.24
N GLN A 551 -12.00 20.64 -8.02
CA GLN A 551 -13.19 20.47 -8.88
C GLN A 551 -13.08 19.34 -9.91
N GLU A 552 -11.88 18.93 -10.31
CA GLU A 552 -11.67 17.81 -11.26
C GLU A 552 -11.69 16.45 -10.56
N GLN A 553 -11.84 16.44 -9.22
CA GLN A 553 -11.88 15.26 -8.36
C GLN A 553 -13.18 15.21 -7.53
N ILE A 554 -14.26 15.85 -8.00
CA ILE A 554 -15.59 15.76 -7.34
C ILE A 554 -16.09 14.32 -7.32
N LEU A 555 -15.90 13.57 -8.41
CA LEU A 555 -16.34 12.18 -8.54
C LEU A 555 -15.26 11.20 -8.05
N SER A 556 -15.69 10.23 -7.23
CA SER A 556 -14.86 9.19 -6.67
C SER A 556 -14.49 8.12 -7.71
N PRO A 557 -13.20 7.77 -7.88
CA PRO A 557 -12.79 6.68 -8.76
C PRO A 557 -13.20 5.29 -8.30
N ARG A 558 -13.70 5.17 -7.07
CA ARG A 558 -14.09 3.88 -6.48
C ARG A 558 -15.47 3.44 -6.92
N PHE A 559 -16.42 4.37 -7.02
CA PHE A 559 -17.84 4.07 -7.22
C PHE A 559 -18.54 5.02 -8.22
N GLY A 560 -17.88 6.08 -8.70
CA GLY A 560 -18.43 6.91 -9.78
C GLY A 560 -19.40 8.02 -9.34
N GLU A 561 -19.55 8.25 -8.04
CA GLU A 561 -20.43 9.27 -7.47
C GLU A 561 -19.61 10.38 -6.79
N ASN A 562 -20.26 11.49 -6.47
CA ASN A 562 -19.61 12.63 -5.83
C ASN A 562 -19.13 12.30 -4.41
N ILE A 563 -17.86 12.60 -4.12
CA ILE A 563 -17.30 12.55 -2.76
C ILE A 563 -17.27 13.93 -2.09
N ILE A 564 -17.35 14.99 -2.89
CA ILE A 564 -17.39 16.38 -2.43
C ILE A 564 -18.85 16.83 -2.48
N GLY A 565 -19.37 17.31 -1.36
CA GLY A 565 -20.76 17.71 -1.21
C GLY A 565 -21.01 18.46 0.09
N ALA A 566 -22.28 18.78 0.34
CA ALA A 566 -22.73 19.35 1.58
C ALA A 566 -22.54 18.36 2.75
N ILE A 567 -22.25 18.88 3.94
CA ILE A 567 -21.97 18.07 5.14
C ILE A 567 -22.68 18.67 6.35
N GLN A 568 -23.13 17.86 7.31
CA GLN A 568 -23.59 18.30 8.65
C GLN A 568 -24.48 19.56 8.61
N ASP A 569 -24.00 20.71 9.10
CA ASP A 569 -24.73 21.99 9.14
C ASP A 569 -25.33 22.39 7.77
N HIS A 570 -24.66 22.06 6.68
CA HIS A 570 -25.18 22.35 5.34
C HIS A 570 -26.45 21.54 5.07
N ILE A 571 -26.46 20.26 5.45
CA ILE A 571 -27.58 19.36 5.26
C ILE A 571 -28.77 19.82 6.12
N SER A 572 -28.54 20.08 7.41
CA SER A 572 -29.62 20.59 8.29
C SER A 572 -30.13 21.95 7.82
N GLY A 573 -29.26 22.84 7.33
CA GLY A 573 -29.65 24.13 6.77
C GLY A 573 -30.52 24.02 5.52
N MET A 574 -30.22 23.06 4.63
CA MET A 574 -31.04 22.79 3.43
C MET A 574 -32.37 22.11 3.79
N TYR A 575 -32.35 21.18 4.75
CA TYR A 575 -33.56 20.54 5.25
C TYR A 575 -34.53 21.58 5.80
N LEU A 576 -34.08 22.45 6.71
CA LEU A 576 -34.91 23.52 7.29
C LEU A 576 -35.40 24.53 6.23
N LEU A 577 -34.64 24.72 5.16
CA LEU A 577 -35.04 25.59 4.07
C LEU A 577 -36.15 24.97 3.21
N THR A 578 -36.25 23.64 3.12
CA THR A 578 -37.09 22.98 2.10
C THR A 578 -38.20 22.08 2.66
N ALA A 579 -38.04 21.47 3.84
CA ALA A 579 -39.00 20.51 4.41
C ALA A 579 -40.42 21.09 4.56
N ASP A 580 -40.57 22.19 5.29
CA ASP A 580 -41.87 22.86 5.48
C ASP A 580 -42.14 23.97 4.45
N ASN A 581 -41.23 24.13 3.49
CA ASN A 581 -41.20 25.19 2.50
C ASN A 581 -41.59 26.59 3.06
N PRO A 582 -40.81 27.13 4.03
CA PRO A 582 -41.13 28.36 4.75
C PRO A 582 -41.17 29.60 3.84
N ARG A 583 -41.89 30.63 4.30
CA ARG A 583 -42.06 31.90 3.58
C ARG A 583 -41.10 32.98 4.07
N PHE A 584 -40.44 33.63 3.13
CA PHE A 584 -39.49 34.71 3.34
C PHE A 584 -39.97 36.02 2.71
N ASN A 585 -39.75 37.13 3.41
CA ASN A 585 -39.91 38.46 2.81
C ASN A 585 -38.70 38.82 1.93
N GLU A 586 -38.83 39.89 1.14
CA GLU A 586 -37.79 40.36 0.22
C GLU A 586 -36.42 40.54 0.89
N THR A 587 -36.37 41.09 2.11
CA THR A 587 -35.10 41.32 2.81
C THR A 587 -34.46 40.02 3.28
N GLN A 588 -35.26 39.05 3.72
CA GLN A 588 -34.79 37.72 4.11
C GLN A 588 -34.27 36.94 2.89
N ALA A 589 -35.04 36.90 1.80
CA ALA A 589 -34.63 36.24 0.56
C ALA A 589 -33.33 36.85 -0.01
N LEU A 590 -33.22 38.18 -0.04
CA LEU A 590 -31.98 38.87 -0.44
C LEU A 590 -30.81 38.53 0.48
N ASP A 591 -31.02 38.42 1.80
CA ASP A 591 -29.93 38.04 2.70
C ASP A 591 -29.53 36.59 2.53
N LEU A 592 -30.45 35.66 2.31
CA LEU A 592 -30.12 34.25 2.03
C LEU A 592 -29.27 34.12 0.74
N LEU A 593 -29.64 34.84 -0.32
CA LEU A 593 -28.97 34.77 -1.62
C LEU A 593 -27.75 35.69 -1.75
N ARG A 594 -27.50 36.59 -0.80
CA ARG A 594 -26.48 37.66 -0.89
C ARG A 594 -25.07 37.23 -1.31
N ALA A 595 -24.67 36.00 -0.99
CA ALA A 595 -23.33 35.49 -1.25
C ALA A 595 -23.29 34.44 -2.38
N THR A 596 -24.40 34.29 -3.11
CA THR A 596 -24.51 33.57 -4.38
C THR A 596 -24.26 34.54 -5.55
N ARG A 597 -24.30 34.04 -6.79
CA ARG A 597 -24.20 34.89 -7.99
C ARG A 597 -25.53 35.50 -8.47
N ILE A 598 -26.60 35.32 -7.71
CA ILE A 598 -27.95 35.76 -8.07
C ILE A 598 -28.08 37.26 -7.71
N ASP A 599 -28.23 38.10 -8.74
CA ASP A 599 -28.27 39.56 -8.61
C ASP A 599 -29.72 40.11 -8.54
N GLU A 600 -30.70 39.35 -9.03
CA GLU A 600 -32.12 39.72 -9.05
C GLU A 600 -32.94 38.58 -8.44
N LEU A 601 -33.93 38.90 -7.59
CA LEU A 601 -34.82 37.88 -7.03
C LEU A 601 -35.79 37.36 -8.11
N PRO A 602 -36.19 36.09 -8.04
CA PRO A 602 -37.25 35.56 -8.89
C PRO A 602 -38.59 36.26 -8.64
N GLU A 603 -39.56 36.03 -9.53
CA GLU A 603 -40.93 36.48 -9.27
C GLU A 603 -41.43 35.90 -7.94
N PRO A 604 -42.11 36.70 -7.10
CA PRO A 604 -42.57 36.23 -5.79
C PRO A 604 -43.64 35.15 -5.96
N SER A 605 -43.50 34.05 -5.21
CA SER A 605 -44.49 32.96 -5.12
C SER A 605 -45.91 33.44 -4.76
N GLY A 606 -46.02 34.55 -4.03
CA GLY A 606 -47.32 35.13 -3.73
C GLY A 606 -47.25 36.40 -2.90
N ILE A 607 -48.40 36.80 -2.37
CA ILE A 607 -48.56 37.95 -1.48
C ILE A 607 -49.05 37.44 -0.13
N ASP A 608 -48.43 37.90 0.95
CA ASP A 608 -48.78 37.54 2.33
C ASP A 608 -50.06 38.23 2.80
N ASP A 609 -50.50 37.88 4.02
CA ASP A 609 -51.73 38.43 4.62
C ASP A 609 -51.66 39.95 4.87
N GLU A 610 -50.45 40.55 4.83
CA GLU A 610 -50.21 41.98 4.97
C GLU A 610 -50.11 42.72 3.62
N GLY A 611 -50.24 42.01 2.50
CA GLY A 611 -50.16 42.60 1.16
C GLY A 611 -48.73 42.76 0.62
N LYS A 612 -47.74 42.08 1.18
CA LYS A 612 -46.33 42.12 0.75
C LYS A 612 -45.95 40.85 -0.03
N PRO A 613 -45.06 40.94 -1.03
CA PRO A 613 -44.57 39.77 -1.75
C PRO A 613 -43.76 38.85 -0.83
N PHE A 614 -43.91 37.53 -1.01
CA PHE A 614 -43.10 36.53 -0.33
C PHE A 614 -42.50 35.53 -1.33
N TRP A 615 -41.39 34.93 -0.90
CA TRP A 615 -40.69 33.84 -1.59
C TRP A 615 -40.68 32.61 -0.68
N THR A 616 -40.68 31.44 -1.28
CA THR A 616 -40.62 30.16 -0.57
C THR A 616 -39.18 29.64 -0.50
N GLY A 617 -38.94 28.63 0.33
CA GLY A 617 -37.66 27.93 0.36
C GLY A 617 -37.32 27.29 -0.98
N TYR A 618 -38.33 26.75 -1.67
CA TYR A 618 -38.20 26.21 -3.01
C TYR A 618 -37.77 27.27 -4.02
N ASP A 619 -38.38 28.47 -3.98
CA ASP A 619 -37.97 29.57 -4.87
C ASP A 619 -36.50 29.90 -4.67
N VAL A 620 -36.05 29.99 -3.41
CA VAL A 620 -34.67 30.34 -3.07
C VAL A 620 -33.69 29.25 -3.50
N PHE A 621 -34.02 27.97 -3.33
CA PHE A 621 -33.15 26.86 -3.73
C PHE A 621 -33.10 26.69 -5.26
N SER A 622 -34.22 26.87 -5.95
CA SER A 622 -34.35 26.68 -7.40
C SER A 622 -33.42 27.60 -8.19
N GLU A 623 -33.17 28.81 -7.71
CA GLU A 623 -32.22 29.75 -8.34
C GLU A 623 -30.77 29.22 -8.42
N LEU A 624 -30.41 28.20 -7.64
CA LEU A 624 -29.08 27.59 -7.66
C LEU A 624 -28.96 26.52 -8.75
N LEU A 625 -30.08 25.99 -9.25
CA LEU A 625 -30.14 24.91 -10.23
C LEU A 625 -29.93 25.43 -11.66
N PRO A 626 -29.58 24.57 -12.63
CA PRO A 626 -29.66 24.90 -14.05
C PRO A 626 -31.11 24.93 -14.54
N ASP A 627 -31.46 25.93 -15.36
CA ASP A 627 -32.82 26.18 -15.87
C ASP A 627 -33.45 25.04 -16.68
N ASP A 628 -32.67 24.06 -17.15
CA ASP A 628 -33.10 22.91 -17.95
C ASP A 628 -32.94 21.57 -17.19
N LEU A 629 -32.67 21.62 -15.88
CA LEU A 629 -32.53 20.44 -15.04
C LEU A 629 -33.90 19.82 -14.75
N ASN A 630 -34.04 18.55 -15.11
CA ASN A 630 -35.20 17.72 -14.78
C ASN A 630 -34.71 16.46 -14.04
N LEU A 631 -35.22 16.21 -12.84
CA LEU A 631 -34.86 15.06 -11.99
C LEU A 631 -36.04 14.60 -11.14
N GLU A 632 -36.17 13.28 -10.99
CA GLU A 632 -37.17 12.63 -10.15
C GLU A 632 -36.53 11.42 -9.45
N PHE A 633 -36.47 11.44 -8.12
CA PHE A 633 -35.91 10.34 -7.33
C PHE A 633 -36.49 10.33 -5.91
N THR A 634 -36.23 9.26 -5.15
CA THR A 634 -36.62 9.17 -3.73
C THR A 634 -35.50 9.72 -2.87
N GLY A 635 -35.81 10.74 -2.07
CA GLY A 635 -34.85 11.44 -1.22
C GLY A 635 -34.63 10.80 0.14
N THR A 636 -33.76 11.39 0.96
CA THR A 636 -33.34 10.86 2.27
C THR A 636 -34.51 10.62 3.23
N VAL A 637 -35.49 11.52 3.22
CA VAL A 637 -36.66 11.46 4.11
C VAL A 637 -37.70 10.44 3.63
N GLY A 638 -37.50 9.84 2.45
CA GLY A 638 -38.44 8.91 1.81
C GLY A 638 -39.47 9.59 0.91
N ASP A 639 -39.46 10.91 0.85
CA ASP A 639 -40.31 11.70 -0.06
C ASP A 639 -39.75 11.68 -1.49
N GLN A 640 -40.64 11.93 -2.44
CA GLN A 640 -40.25 12.09 -3.84
C GLN A 640 -39.70 13.50 -4.06
N VAL A 641 -38.48 13.61 -4.58
CA VAL A 641 -37.87 14.89 -4.97
C VAL A 641 -38.08 15.08 -6.46
N VAL A 642 -38.77 16.16 -6.83
CA VAL A 642 -39.13 16.49 -8.21
C VAL A 642 -38.60 17.88 -8.57
N ILE A 643 -37.72 17.91 -9.56
CA ILE A 643 -37.18 19.12 -10.15
C ILE A 643 -37.60 19.16 -11.62
N GLU A 644 -38.26 20.24 -12.02
CA GLU A 644 -38.72 20.46 -13.39
C GLU A 644 -38.21 21.81 -13.89
N ASP A 645 -37.51 21.83 -15.04
CA ASP A 645 -36.93 23.05 -15.64
C ASP A 645 -36.20 23.95 -14.62
N GLY A 646 -35.37 23.31 -13.78
CA GLY A 646 -34.59 23.99 -12.75
C GLY A 646 -35.39 24.48 -11.53
N GLN A 647 -36.69 24.16 -11.44
CA GLN A 647 -37.54 24.50 -10.30
C GLN A 647 -37.77 23.28 -9.41
N LEU A 648 -37.50 23.42 -8.11
CA LEU A 648 -37.88 22.43 -7.11
C LEU A 648 -39.38 22.51 -6.87
N VAL A 649 -40.12 21.50 -7.36
CA VAL A 649 -41.58 21.44 -7.28
C VAL A 649 -42.04 20.73 -6.01
N GLU A 650 -41.36 19.64 -5.67
CA GLU A 650 -41.69 18.77 -4.54
C GLU A 650 -40.42 18.16 -3.93
N GLY A 651 -40.48 17.89 -2.63
CA GLY A 651 -39.44 17.16 -1.89
C GLY A 651 -38.62 18.01 -0.93
N THR A 652 -37.76 17.34 -0.18
CA THR A 652 -36.90 17.94 0.84
C THR A 652 -35.44 17.72 0.45
N ILE A 653 -34.61 18.74 0.58
CA ILE A 653 -33.19 18.69 0.26
C ILE A 653 -32.39 18.36 1.52
N ALA A 654 -31.74 17.21 1.53
CA ALA A 654 -31.00 16.61 2.63
C ALA A 654 -29.69 15.94 2.11
N GLU A 655 -29.26 14.83 2.75
CA GLU A 655 -27.98 14.16 2.47
C GLU A 655 -27.91 13.54 1.07
N ASP A 656 -28.92 12.80 0.63
CA ASP A 656 -28.89 12.07 -0.65
C ASP A 656 -29.10 13.00 -1.87
N GLU A 657 -29.53 14.24 -1.65
CA GLU A 657 -29.74 15.21 -2.72
C GLU A 657 -28.46 16.00 -3.01
N VAL A 658 -27.81 16.53 -1.96
CA VAL A 658 -26.67 17.47 -2.09
C VAL A 658 -25.42 17.07 -1.29
N GLY A 659 -25.49 15.98 -0.53
CA GLY A 659 -24.45 15.54 0.39
C GLY A 659 -23.21 14.93 -0.26
N GLU A 660 -22.29 14.53 0.59
CA GLU A 660 -21.12 13.72 0.24
C GLU A 660 -21.51 12.25 -0.01
N PHE A 661 -20.79 11.54 -0.87
CA PHE A 661 -20.99 10.11 -1.15
C PHE A 661 -22.35 9.75 -1.77
N GLY A 662 -22.75 10.41 -2.86
CA GLY A 662 -23.95 10.02 -3.63
C GLY A 662 -25.08 11.04 -3.65
N GLY A 663 -24.78 12.32 -3.51
CA GLY A 663 -25.74 13.41 -3.70
C GLY A 663 -26.22 13.49 -5.15
N GLU A 664 -27.45 13.04 -5.44
CA GLU A 664 -27.99 12.84 -6.78
C GLU A 664 -27.98 14.13 -7.63
N ILE A 665 -28.31 15.28 -7.04
CA ILE A 665 -28.30 16.57 -7.73
C ILE A 665 -26.86 16.98 -8.07
N VAL A 666 -25.92 16.81 -7.13
CA VAL A 666 -24.51 17.17 -7.34
C VAL A 666 -23.87 16.26 -8.39
N ASP A 667 -24.14 14.96 -8.33
CA ASP A 667 -23.64 13.98 -9.27
C ASP A 667 -24.17 14.24 -10.69
N THR A 668 -25.48 14.44 -10.82
CA THR A 668 -26.14 14.80 -12.08
C THR A 668 -25.55 16.08 -12.67
N ILE A 669 -25.44 17.14 -11.86
CA ILE A 669 -24.87 18.42 -12.32
C ILE A 669 -23.43 18.23 -12.81
N THR A 670 -22.64 17.42 -12.11
CA THR A 670 -21.26 17.13 -12.46
C THR A 670 -21.14 16.38 -13.79
N LYS A 671 -21.97 15.34 -13.99
CA LYS A 671 -21.94 14.50 -15.20
C LYS A 671 -22.51 15.20 -16.43
N ILE A 672 -23.53 16.04 -16.27
CA ILE A 672 -24.27 16.65 -17.40
C ILE A 672 -23.74 18.05 -17.73
N TYR A 673 -23.61 18.93 -16.74
CA TYR A 673 -23.23 20.33 -16.95
C TYR A 673 -21.74 20.59 -16.70
N GLY A 674 -21.02 19.58 -16.18
CA GLY A 674 -19.58 19.57 -16.01
C GLY A 674 -19.09 20.12 -14.67
N ASN A 675 -17.83 19.77 -14.36
CA ASN A 675 -17.16 20.08 -13.10
C ASN A 675 -17.17 21.56 -12.70
N THR A 676 -17.15 22.48 -13.67
CA THR A 676 -17.15 23.93 -13.37
C THR A 676 -18.50 24.40 -12.84
N ARG A 677 -19.61 23.90 -13.40
CA ARG A 677 -20.97 24.23 -12.93
C ARG A 677 -21.23 23.58 -11.57
N ALA A 678 -20.81 22.33 -11.39
CA ALA A 678 -20.88 21.63 -10.11
C ALA A 678 -20.11 22.37 -9.00
N ARG A 679 -18.90 22.85 -9.28
CA ARG A 679 -18.13 23.66 -8.33
C ARG A 679 -18.90 24.91 -7.87
N ILE A 680 -19.54 25.59 -8.80
CA ILE A 680 -20.32 26.79 -8.49
C ILE A 680 -21.51 26.42 -7.61
N PHE A 681 -22.26 25.38 -8.02
CA PHE A 681 -23.40 24.87 -7.26
C PHE A 681 -23.03 24.50 -5.82
N ILE A 682 -21.99 23.68 -5.62
CA ILE A 682 -21.56 23.25 -4.27
C ILE A 682 -21.17 24.46 -3.39
N ASN A 683 -20.46 25.45 -3.92
CA ASN A 683 -20.12 26.65 -3.15
C ASN A 683 -21.37 27.48 -2.79
N GLU A 684 -22.34 27.58 -3.69
CA GLU A 684 -23.59 28.32 -3.46
C GLU A 684 -24.48 27.60 -2.45
N VAL A 685 -24.65 26.28 -2.57
CA VAL A 685 -25.39 25.45 -1.61
C VAL A 685 -24.76 25.57 -0.22
N SER A 686 -23.43 25.42 -0.12
CA SER A 686 -22.73 25.56 1.16
C SER A 686 -23.00 26.93 1.80
N THR A 687 -22.92 28.00 1.00
CA THR A 687 -23.12 29.37 1.49
C THR A 687 -24.57 29.64 1.89
N LEU A 688 -25.52 29.21 1.06
CA LEU A 688 -26.95 29.33 1.33
C LEU A 688 -27.32 28.57 2.59
N ALA A 689 -26.83 27.34 2.74
CA ALA A 689 -27.14 26.50 3.88
C ALA A 689 -26.62 27.08 5.20
N MET A 690 -25.39 27.61 5.20
CA MET A 690 -24.85 28.29 6.38
C MET A 690 -25.66 29.53 6.75
N ARG A 691 -26.23 30.26 5.78
CA ARG A 691 -27.12 31.40 6.06
C ARG A 691 -28.48 30.94 6.55
N ALA A 692 -29.04 29.88 5.97
CA ALA A 692 -30.32 29.30 6.35
C ALA A 692 -30.27 28.81 7.81
N ILE A 693 -29.27 28.00 8.18
CA ILE A 693 -29.16 27.50 9.56
C ILE A 693 -28.95 28.63 10.58
N MET A 694 -28.22 29.69 10.20
CA MET A 694 -28.08 30.90 11.03
C MET A 694 -29.37 31.71 11.13
N HIS A 695 -30.22 31.68 10.10
CA HIS A 695 -31.51 32.37 10.07
C HIS A 695 -32.52 31.71 11.01
N PHE A 696 -32.67 30.39 10.91
CA PHE A 696 -33.59 29.62 11.74
C PHE A 696 -33.10 29.52 13.19
N GLY A 697 -31.78 29.44 13.37
CA GLY A 697 -31.17 29.21 14.67
C GLY A 697 -31.31 27.75 15.07
N PHE A 698 -30.19 27.02 15.08
CA PHE A 698 -30.19 25.59 15.36
C PHE A 698 -29.33 25.28 16.58
N SER A 699 -29.90 24.59 17.56
CA SER A 699 -29.23 24.21 18.81
C SER A 699 -29.90 22.99 19.39
N ILE A 700 -29.12 22.11 20.03
CA ILE A 700 -29.62 20.97 20.80
C ILE A 700 -29.61 21.28 22.30
N GLY A 701 -30.68 20.94 22.99
CA GLY A 701 -30.85 20.99 24.44
C GLY A 701 -30.90 19.59 25.06
N ILE A 702 -30.88 19.51 26.39
CA ILE A 702 -31.04 18.23 27.10
C ILE A 702 -32.49 17.71 27.03
N ASP A 703 -33.45 18.63 26.89
CA ASP A 703 -34.88 18.29 26.82
C ASP A 703 -35.23 17.58 25.51
N ASP A 704 -34.41 17.75 24.46
CA ASP A 704 -34.55 17.10 23.15
C ASP A 704 -34.36 15.57 23.22
N GLU A 705 -33.73 15.06 24.27
CA GLU A 705 -33.52 13.63 24.51
C GLU A 705 -34.43 13.09 25.63
N THR A 706 -35.28 13.95 26.20
CA THR A 706 -36.09 13.59 27.37
C THR A 706 -37.44 13.04 26.96
N ILE A 707 -37.75 11.81 27.39
CA ILE A 707 -39.04 11.18 27.16
C ILE A 707 -39.97 11.31 28.40
N PRO A 708 -41.31 11.33 28.21
CA PRO A 708 -42.25 11.32 29.32
C PRO A 708 -42.14 10.07 30.19
N THR A 709 -42.54 10.16 31.47
CA THR A 709 -42.52 9.01 32.39
C THR A 709 -43.37 7.83 31.89
N GLU A 710 -44.49 8.09 31.22
CA GLU A 710 -45.33 7.04 30.64
C GLU A 710 -44.59 6.24 29.55
N ALA A 711 -43.73 6.90 28.77
CA ALA A 711 -42.89 6.25 27.76
C ALA A 711 -41.80 5.40 28.42
N GLN A 712 -41.18 5.93 29.49
CA GLN A 712 -40.19 5.19 30.26
C GLN A 712 -40.78 3.92 30.87
N GLU A 713 -41.97 4.00 31.47
CA GLU A 713 -42.65 2.82 32.04
C GLU A 713 -42.92 1.75 30.98
N ARG A 714 -43.33 2.14 29.76
CA ARG A 714 -43.50 1.21 28.62
C ARG A 714 -42.18 0.56 28.18
N ILE A 715 -41.08 1.31 28.22
CA ILE A 715 -39.74 0.81 27.88
C ILE A 715 -39.28 -0.21 28.93
N ASP A 716 -39.45 0.11 30.20
CA ASP A 716 -39.13 -0.78 31.32
C ASP A 716 -39.93 -2.09 31.22
N GLU A 717 -41.24 -2.02 30.95
CA GLU A 717 -42.09 -3.20 30.70
C GLU A 717 -41.58 -4.05 29.51
N THR A 718 -41.11 -3.41 28.44
CA THR A 718 -40.58 -4.11 27.26
C THR A 718 -39.27 -4.85 27.56
N ILE A 719 -38.43 -4.27 28.43
CA ILE A 719 -37.17 -4.88 28.86
C ILE A 719 -37.44 -6.05 29.83
N ASP A 720 -38.37 -5.88 30.78
CA ASP A 720 -38.79 -6.94 31.70
C ASP A 720 -39.33 -8.17 30.93
N ASP A 721 -40.19 -7.95 29.93
CA ASP A 721 -40.68 -9.00 29.02
C ASP A 721 -39.54 -9.73 28.30
N ALA A 722 -38.44 -9.03 27.98
CA ALA A 722 -37.28 -9.62 27.35
C ALA A 722 -36.46 -10.46 28.33
N TYR A 723 -36.34 -10.02 29.59
CA TYR A 723 -35.70 -10.80 30.64
C TYR A 723 -36.46 -12.09 30.93
N ASP A 724 -37.78 -12.04 31.00
CA ASP A 724 -38.61 -13.24 31.19
C ASP A 724 -38.39 -14.26 30.05
N ARG A 725 -38.36 -13.80 28.80
CA ARG A 725 -38.07 -14.66 27.64
C ARG A 725 -36.66 -15.22 27.65
N VAL A 726 -35.67 -14.45 28.09
CA VAL A 726 -34.29 -14.94 28.25
C VAL A 726 -34.23 -16.01 29.32
N GLN A 727 -34.95 -15.83 30.43
CA GLN A 727 -35.04 -16.81 31.50
C GLN A 727 -35.70 -18.12 31.02
N GLU A 728 -36.78 -18.03 30.24
CA GLU A 728 -37.41 -19.22 29.61
C GLU A 728 -36.43 -19.98 28.70
N LEU A 729 -35.59 -19.28 27.94
CA LEU A 729 -34.56 -19.90 27.10
C LEU A 729 -33.47 -20.60 27.93
N ILE A 730 -33.07 -20.00 29.06
CA ILE A 730 -32.10 -20.59 29.99
C ILE A 730 -32.68 -21.84 30.64
N GLU A 731 -33.94 -21.79 31.10
CA GLU A 731 -34.63 -22.95 31.67
C GLU A 731 -34.77 -24.10 30.67
N ALA A 732 -35.12 -23.79 29.41
CA ALA A 732 -35.18 -24.78 28.34
C ALA A 732 -33.80 -25.41 28.06
N TYR A 733 -32.73 -24.62 28.17
CA TYR A 733 -31.36 -25.11 28.04
C TYR A 733 -30.97 -26.03 29.21
N GLU A 734 -31.24 -25.63 30.45
CA GLU A 734 -30.97 -26.43 31.65
C GLU A 734 -31.75 -27.75 31.67
N ASN A 735 -32.99 -27.74 31.18
CA ASN A 735 -33.84 -28.91 31.04
C ASN A 735 -33.48 -29.80 29.83
N ASN A 736 -32.48 -29.43 29.02
CA ASN A 736 -32.09 -30.09 27.77
C ASN A 736 -33.22 -30.18 26.72
N GLU A 737 -34.11 -29.18 26.71
CA GLU A 737 -35.25 -29.06 25.79
C GLU A 737 -34.92 -28.15 24.58
N LEU A 738 -33.80 -27.44 24.62
CA LEU A 738 -33.38 -26.52 23.56
C LEU A 738 -32.83 -27.27 22.34
N GLU A 739 -33.53 -27.18 21.21
CA GLU A 739 -33.05 -27.70 19.93
C GLU A 739 -31.93 -26.83 19.33
N SER A 740 -30.86 -27.47 18.87
CA SER A 740 -29.72 -26.81 18.24
C SER A 740 -30.09 -26.27 16.85
N LEU A 741 -29.64 -25.06 16.53
CA LEU A 741 -29.73 -24.55 15.17
C LEU A 741 -28.78 -25.33 14.23
N PRO A 742 -29.14 -25.51 12.94
CA PRO A 742 -28.30 -26.24 11.99
C PRO A 742 -26.88 -25.67 11.93
N GLY A 743 -25.89 -26.53 12.17
CA GLY A 743 -24.46 -26.17 12.08
C GLY A 743 -23.88 -25.45 13.30
N ARG A 744 -24.65 -25.31 14.40
CA ARG A 744 -24.19 -24.70 15.67
C ARG A 744 -24.34 -25.66 16.84
N THR A 745 -23.56 -25.43 17.90
CA THR A 745 -23.73 -26.16 19.16
C THR A 745 -25.00 -25.68 19.89
N ILE A 746 -25.42 -26.42 20.92
CA ILE A 746 -26.57 -26.03 21.75
C ILE A 746 -26.25 -24.72 22.50
N ASP A 747 -25.03 -24.60 23.03
CA ASP A 747 -24.56 -23.40 23.74
C ASP A 747 -24.55 -22.18 22.82
N GLU A 748 -24.01 -22.32 21.60
CA GLU A 748 -24.05 -21.25 20.59
C GLU A 748 -25.47 -20.90 20.16
N THR A 749 -26.37 -21.89 20.17
CA THR A 749 -27.78 -21.69 19.85
C THR A 749 -28.49 -20.89 20.94
N LEU A 750 -28.21 -21.18 22.21
CA LEU A 750 -28.72 -20.41 23.34
C LEU A 750 -28.26 -18.95 23.23
N GLU A 751 -26.95 -18.73 23.10
CA GLU A 751 -26.36 -17.39 23.00
C GLU A 751 -26.96 -16.58 21.86
N MET A 752 -27.09 -17.18 20.67
CA MET A 752 -27.65 -16.50 19.51
C MET A 752 -29.14 -16.13 19.71
N LYS A 753 -29.94 -17.02 20.31
CA LYS A 753 -31.35 -16.74 20.62
C LYS A 753 -31.48 -15.63 21.65
N ILE A 754 -30.65 -15.63 22.70
CA ILE A 754 -30.63 -14.57 23.72
C ILE A 754 -30.28 -13.23 23.07
N MET A 755 -29.20 -13.16 22.28
CA MET A 755 -28.80 -11.93 21.59
C MET A 755 -29.90 -11.40 20.66
N GLN A 756 -30.61 -12.29 19.96
CA GLN A 756 -31.72 -11.90 19.09
C GLN A 756 -32.91 -11.31 19.89
N THR A 757 -33.26 -11.94 21.01
CA THR A 757 -34.33 -11.44 21.90
C THR A 757 -33.98 -10.06 22.47
N LEU A 758 -32.75 -9.89 22.96
CA LEU A 758 -32.28 -8.62 23.54
C LEU A 758 -32.14 -7.50 22.50
N SER A 759 -31.73 -7.84 21.27
CA SER A 759 -31.66 -6.86 20.17
C SER A 759 -33.06 -6.34 19.82
N ARG A 760 -34.05 -7.24 19.73
CA ARG A 760 -35.46 -6.84 19.50
C ARG A 760 -36.01 -5.97 20.62
N ALA A 761 -35.66 -6.25 21.87
CA ALA A 761 -36.08 -5.45 23.01
C ALA A 761 -35.54 -4.02 22.91
N ARG A 762 -34.26 -3.86 22.57
CA ARG A 762 -33.64 -2.55 22.31
C ARG A 762 -34.34 -1.81 21.16
N ASP A 763 -34.59 -2.48 20.04
CA ASP A 763 -35.22 -1.84 18.88
C ASP A 763 -36.66 -1.40 19.19
N ASN A 764 -37.42 -2.20 19.95
CA ASN A 764 -38.75 -1.83 20.42
C ASN A 764 -38.71 -0.65 21.40
N ALA A 765 -37.75 -0.63 22.33
CA ALA A 765 -37.54 0.50 23.23
C ALA A 765 -37.23 1.79 22.45
N GLY A 766 -36.46 1.68 21.36
CA GLY A 766 -36.21 2.78 20.42
C GLY A 766 -37.47 3.31 19.76
N ASN A 767 -38.30 2.42 19.21
CA ASN A 767 -39.56 2.81 18.58
C ASN A 767 -40.52 3.50 19.57
N ILE A 768 -40.56 3.05 20.84
CA ILE A 768 -41.36 3.71 21.87
C ILE A 768 -40.84 5.12 22.15
N ALA A 769 -39.51 5.31 22.23
CA ALA A 769 -38.94 6.64 22.41
C ALA A 769 -39.24 7.56 21.21
N ASP A 770 -39.16 7.00 19.99
CA ASP A 770 -39.42 7.71 18.73
C ASP A 770 -40.85 8.27 18.62
N GLU A 771 -41.86 7.50 19.06
CA GLU A 771 -43.26 7.94 19.12
C GLU A 771 -43.48 9.23 19.93
N HIS A 772 -42.52 9.62 20.77
CA HIS A 772 -42.62 10.74 21.70
C HIS A 772 -41.69 11.90 21.38
N PHE A 773 -40.85 11.81 20.35
CA PHE A 773 -40.09 12.95 19.87
C PHE A 773 -40.91 13.80 18.89
N ASP A 774 -40.73 15.11 18.97
CA ASP A 774 -41.33 16.04 18.01
C ASP A 774 -40.53 16.03 16.70
N ASP A 775 -41.20 16.17 15.56
CA ASP A 775 -40.54 16.25 14.25
C ASP A 775 -39.69 17.53 14.13
N GLU A 776 -40.04 18.60 14.85
CA GLU A 776 -39.27 19.85 14.93
C GLU A 776 -38.05 19.74 15.88
N ASN A 777 -37.89 18.62 16.58
CA ASN A 777 -36.77 18.41 17.51
C ASN A 777 -35.44 18.44 16.74
N PRO A 778 -34.49 19.33 17.09
CA PRO A 778 -33.19 19.43 16.43
C PRO A 778 -32.43 18.09 16.35
N ALA A 779 -32.54 17.24 17.37
CA ALA A 779 -31.91 15.92 17.39
C ALA A 779 -32.51 14.97 16.34
N VAL A 780 -33.84 15.00 16.19
CA VAL A 780 -34.59 14.22 15.18
C VAL A 780 -34.31 14.77 13.78
N VAL A 781 -34.34 16.10 13.61
CA VAL A 781 -33.98 16.76 12.33
C VAL A 781 -32.58 16.33 11.88
N MET A 782 -31.59 16.31 12.77
CA MET A 782 -30.23 15.84 12.41
C MET A 782 -30.18 14.36 12.01
N ALA A 783 -31.00 13.51 12.64
CA ALA A 783 -31.05 12.08 12.37
C ALA A 783 -31.80 11.77 11.05
N ASN A 784 -32.93 12.44 10.81
CA ASN A 784 -33.76 12.25 9.62
C ASN A 784 -33.15 12.89 8.37
N SER A 785 -32.49 14.04 8.51
CA SER A 785 -31.81 14.69 7.38
C SER A 785 -30.50 14.01 6.96
N GLY A 786 -29.96 13.07 7.75
CA GLY A 786 -28.66 12.45 7.51
C GLY A 786 -27.46 13.33 7.90
N ALA A 787 -27.68 14.56 8.36
CA ALA A 787 -26.61 15.51 8.67
C ALA A 787 -25.58 14.97 9.68
N ARG A 788 -26.05 14.46 10.83
CA ARG A 788 -25.19 13.86 11.85
C ARG A 788 -26.01 13.10 12.89
N GLY A 789 -25.72 11.83 13.04
CA GLY A 789 -26.43 10.97 13.99
C GLY A 789 -27.44 10.09 13.28
N SER A 790 -28.03 9.16 14.02
CA SER A 790 -28.99 8.20 13.50
C SER A 790 -30.06 7.95 14.55
N MET A 791 -31.22 7.48 14.14
CA MET A 791 -32.30 7.09 15.06
C MET A 791 -31.84 6.07 16.11
N LEU A 792 -30.88 5.20 15.76
CA LEU A 792 -30.24 4.29 16.71
C LEU A 792 -29.49 5.01 17.85
N ASN A 793 -28.85 6.14 17.58
CA ASN A 793 -28.10 6.87 18.61
C ASN A 793 -29.08 7.57 19.56
N LEU A 794 -30.17 8.14 19.04
CA LEU A 794 -31.26 8.70 19.86
C LEU A 794 -31.91 7.61 20.72
N THR A 795 -32.14 6.43 20.14
CA THR A 795 -32.60 5.24 20.87
C THR A 795 -31.68 4.89 22.04
N GLN A 796 -30.35 4.99 21.88
CA GLN A 796 -29.41 4.71 22.98
C GLN A 796 -29.38 5.82 24.04
N MET A 797 -29.62 7.07 23.64
CA MET A 797 -29.62 8.22 24.55
C MET A 797 -30.89 8.26 25.42
N ALA A 798 -32.05 7.96 24.85
CA ALA A 798 -33.34 8.03 25.56
C ALA A 798 -33.91 6.67 25.97
N GLY A 799 -33.75 5.63 25.15
CA GLY A 799 -34.33 4.30 25.37
C GLY A 799 -33.45 3.37 26.17
N ALA A 800 -32.55 2.64 25.50
CA ALA A 800 -31.62 1.70 26.14
C ALA A 800 -30.34 1.53 25.31
N VAL A 801 -29.18 1.43 25.97
CA VAL A 801 -27.90 1.21 25.27
C VAL A 801 -27.85 -0.19 24.64
N GLY A 802 -28.40 -1.19 25.32
CA GLY A 802 -28.55 -2.57 24.85
C GLY A 802 -27.33 -3.47 25.08
N GLN A 803 -27.31 -4.61 24.40
CA GLN A 803 -26.32 -5.67 24.60
C GLN A 803 -24.89 -5.22 24.24
N GLN A 804 -23.96 -5.36 25.19
CA GLN A 804 -22.53 -5.18 24.93
C GLN A 804 -21.91 -6.51 24.47
N ALA A 805 -21.07 -6.45 23.44
CA ALA A 805 -20.40 -7.62 22.89
C ALA A 805 -18.88 -7.39 22.83
N VAL A 806 -18.13 -8.49 22.89
CA VAL A 806 -16.69 -8.50 22.63
C VAL A 806 -16.38 -9.64 21.65
N ARG A 807 -15.92 -9.30 20.44
CA ARG A 807 -15.62 -10.26 19.35
C ARG A 807 -16.84 -11.06 18.87
N GLY A 808 -18.01 -10.44 18.89
CA GLY A 808 -19.26 -11.03 18.38
C GLY A 808 -20.01 -11.94 19.36
N GLU A 809 -19.50 -12.12 20.57
CA GLU A 809 -20.17 -12.85 21.66
C GLU A 809 -20.53 -11.89 22.79
N ARG A 810 -21.50 -12.28 23.64
CA ARG A 810 -21.76 -11.59 24.91
C ARG A 810 -20.52 -11.64 25.81
N ILE A 811 -20.46 -10.75 26.79
CA ILE A 811 -19.27 -10.63 27.64
C ILE A 811 -19.19 -11.86 28.56
N ASN A 812 -18.23 -12.75 28.31
CA ASN A 812 -18.00 -13.97 29.11
C ASN A 812 -16.64 -13.95 29.83
N ARG A 813 -15.78 -12.96 29.56
CA ARG A 813 -14.42 -12.88 30.11
C ARG A 813 -14.42 -12.23 31.49
N GLY A 814 -14.09 -13.00 32.52
CA GLY A 814 -14.03 -12.50 33.90
C GLY A 814 -13.32 -13.47 34.86
N TYR A 815 -14.00 -13.78 35.96
CA TYR A 815 -13.63 -14.85 36.89
C TYR A 815 -13.87 -16.24 36.26
N GLU A 816 -13.49 -17.33 36.95
CA GLU A 816 -13.57 -18.70 36.40
C GLU A 816 -14.99 -19.13 35.99
N ASP A 817 -16.02 -18.63 36.69
CA ASP A 817 -17.42 -19.05 36.57
C ASP A 817 -18.40 -17.88 36.41
N ARG A 818 -17.91 -16.64 36.23
CA ARG A 818 -18.75 -15.43 36.12
C ARG A 818 -17.97 -14.24 35.58
N THR A 819 -18.67 -13.25 35.05
CA THR A 819 -18.06 -12.03 34.51
C THR A 819 -17.53 -11.09 35.60
N LEU A 820 -18.37 -10.75 36.58
CA LEU A 820 -18.06 -9.89 37.72
C LEU A 820 -18.31 -10.61 39.04
N SER A 821 -17.61 -10.18 40.09
CA SER A 821 -17.78 -10.74 41.45
C SER A 821 -19.15 -10.48 42.09
N HIS A 822 -20.01 -9.72 41.43
CA HIS A 822 -21.36 -9.35 41.88
C HIS A 822 -22.43 -10.37 41.46
N TYR A 823 -22.11 -11.26 40.52
CA TYR A 823 -23.04 -12.28 40.02
C TYR A 823 -22.76 -13.64 40.66
N GLU A 824 -23.76 -14.50 40.63
CA GLU A 824 -23.63 -15.88 41.08
C GLU A 824 -22.77 -16.70 40.08
N PRO A 825 -22.08 -17.75 40.54
CA PRO A 825 -21.43 -18.72 39.66
C PRO A 825 -22.37 -19.30 38.59
N ASN A 826 -21.95 -19.26 37.32
CA ASN A 826 -22.65 -19.75 36.14
C ASN A 826 -23.98 -19.04 35.81
N ASP A 827 -24.16 -17.81 36.28
CA ASP A 827 -25.32 -16.98 35.94
C ASP A 827 -25.29 -16.59 34.45
N LEU A 828 -26.25 -17.12 33.66
CA LEU A 828 -26.39 -16.90 32.21
C LEU A 828 -27.34 -15.76 31.83
N SER A 829 -27.86 -15.03 32.83
CA SER A 829 -28.82 -13.94 32.65
C SER A 829 -28.31 -12.82 31.74
N ALA A 830 -29.22 -12.01 31.22
CA ALA A 830 -28.88 -10.86 30.37
C ALA A 830 -27.94 -9.87 31.08
N GLU A 831 -28.22 -9.54 32.35
CA GLU A 831 -27.40 -8.59 33.12
C GLU A 831 -25.98 -9.13 33.40
N ALA A 832 -25.87 -10.41 33.78
CA ALA A 832 -24.58 -11.05 34.08
C ALA A 832 -23.63 -11.05 32.87
N HIS A 833 -24.18 -11.01 31.66
CA HIS A 833 -23.42 -11.04 30.40
C HIS A 833 -23.42 -9.70 29.65
N GLY A 834 -23.70 -8.60 30.36
CA GLY A 834 -23.45 -7.25 29.87
C GLY A 834 -24.55 -6.65 29.00
N PHE A 835 -25.82 -6.97 29.25
CA PHE A 835 -26.94 -6.17 28.77
C PHE A 835 -27.05 -4.87 29.59
N VAL A 836 -27.14 -3.73 28.91
CA VAL A 836 -27.29 -2.41 29.53
C VAL A 836 -28.72 -1.93 29.25
N GLU A 837 -29.54 -1.94 30.29
CA GLU A 837 -30.96 -1.53 30.21
C GLU A 837 -31.11 -0.01 30.28
N ASN A 838 -30.23 0.66 31.04
CA ASN A 838 -30.28 2.10 31.20
C ASN A 838 -29.79 2.83 29.95
N SER A 839 -30.39 4.00 29.68
CA SER A 839 -29.97 4.93 28.64
C SER A 839 -28.85 5.85 29.14
N TYR A 840 -28.25 6.63 28.24
CA TYR A 840 -27.25 7.62 28.65
C TYR A 840 -27.86 8.77 29.48
N THR A 841 -29.13 9.11 29.24
CA THR A 841 -29.85 10.15 29.99
C THR A 841 -30.27 9.69 31.37
N SER A 842 -30.74 8.45 31.52
CA SER A 842 -31.10 7.89 32.84
C SER A 842 -29.87 7.61 33.71
N GLY A 843 -28.75 7.28 33.07
CA GLY A 843 -27.44 7.12 33.69
C GLY A 843 -27.11 5.66 34.03
N LEU A 844 -25.90 5.24 33.69
CA LEU A 844 -25.47 3.84 33.83
C LEU A 844 -25.12 3.48 35.28
N THR A 845 -25.54 2.30 35.71
CA THR A 845 -25.10 1.71 36.98
C THR A 845 -23.61 1.34 36.93
N PRO A 846 -22.94 1.11 38.09
CA PRO A 846 -21.52 0.73 38.09
C PRO A 846 -21.20 -0.56 37.31
N ARG A 847 -22.15 -1.50 37.24
CA ARG A 847 -22.01 -2.77 36.51
C ARG A 847 -22.08 -2.52 35.00
N GLU A 848 -23.12 -1.82 34.56
CA GLU A 848 -23.31 -1.44 33.16
C GLU A 848 -22.19 -0.56 32.63
N PHE A 849 -21.74 0.44 33.40
CA PHE A 849 -20.61 1.28 33.00
C PHE A 849 -19.35 0.44 32.73
N PHE A 850 -19.09 -0.57 33.55
CA PHE A 850 -17.95 -1.44 33.37
C PHE A 850 -18.09 -2.34 32.13
N PHE A 851 -19.27 -2.90 31.88
CA PHE A 851 -19.55 -3.67 30.66
C PHE A 851 -19.48 -2.81 29.40
N HIS A 852 -20.02 -1.60 29.43
CA HIS A 852 -19.91 -0.64 28.34
C HIS A 852 -18.44 -0.28 28.05
N ALA A 853 -17.63 -0.10 29.09
CA ALA A 853 -16.19 0.12 28.94
C ALA A 853 -15.46 -1.10 28.34
N MET A 854 -15.93 -2.33 28.58
CA MET A 854 -15.39 -3.53 27.90
C MET A 854 -15.72 -3.54 26.41
N GLY A 855 -16.96 -3.25 26.04
CA GLY A 855 -17.39 -3.15 24.64
C GLY A 855 -16.63 -2.04 23.89
N GLY A 856 -16.51 -0.86 24.50
CA GLY A 856 -15.78 0.28 23.91
C GLY A 856 -14.29 -0.01 23.64
N ARG A 857 -13.65 -0.90 24.41
CA ARG A 857 -12.26 -1.31 24.15
C ARG A 857 -12.10 -2.10 22.86
N GLU A 858 -13.12 -2.84 22.42
CA GLU A 858 -13.06 -3.54 21.14
C GLU A 858 -12.88 -2.56 19.99
N GLY A 859 -13.71 -1.51 19.93
CA GLY A 859 -13.64 -0.49 18.89
C GLY A 859 -12.27 0.20 18.80
N LEU A 860 -11.67 0.53 19.96
CA LEU A 860 -10.33 1.15 20.02
C LEU A 860 -9.22 0.20 19.51
N VAL A 861 -9.27 -1.08 19.90
CA VAL A 861 -8.26 -2.07 19.50
C VAL A 861 -8.41 -2.45 18.03
N ASP A 862 -9.63 -2.69 17.56
CA ASP A 862 -9.88 -3.11 16.18
C ASP A 862 -9.46 -2.04 15.18
N THR A 863 -9.78 -0.77 15.47
CA THR A 863 -9.37 0.38 14.64
C THR A 863 -7.84 0.46 14.51
N ALA A 864 -7.12 0.27 15.62
CA ALA A 864 -5.66 0.30 15.62
C ALA A 864 -5.02 -0.90 14.90
N VAL A 865 -5.54 -2.12 15.11
CA VAL A 865 -4.97 -3.36 14.55
C VAL A 865 -5.26 -3.50 13.06
N ARG A 866 -6.49 -3.19 12.61
CA ARG A 866 -6.91 -3.34 11.20
C ARG A 866 -6.07 -2.48 10.25
N THR A 867 -5.64 -1.31 10.69
CA THR A 867 -4.79 -0.38 9.92
C THR A 867 -3.50 -1.06 9.42
N SER A 868 -2.87 -1.92 10.24
CA SER A 868 -1.63 -2.59 9.85
C SER A 868 -1.81 -3.62 8.73
N LYS A 869 -2.90 -4.41 8.79
CA LYS A 869 -3.23 -5.42 7.78
C LYS A 869 -3.68 -4.78 6.48
N SER A 870 -4.57 -3.78 6.58
CA SER A 870 -5.09 -3.04 5.43
C SER A 870 -3.97 -2.34 4.66
N GLY A 871 -3.11 -1.56 5.36
CA GLY A 871 -2.00 -0.86 4.71
C GLY A 871 -0.95 -1.80 4.09
N TYR A 872 -0.70 -2.96 4.69
CA TYR A 872 0.20 -3.96 4.09
C TYR A 872 -0.40 -4.61 2.84
N LEU A 873 -1.68 -4.98 2.88
CA LEU A 873 -2.38 -5.52 1.71
C LEU A 873 -2.41 -4.50 0.58
N GLN A 874 -2.82 -3.26 0.88
CA GLN A 874 -2.84 -2.17 -0.08
C GLN A 874 -1.46 -1.97 -0.73
N ARG A 875 -0.38 -1.95 0.07
CA ARG A 875 0.98 -1.82 -0.48
C ARG A 875 1.37 -2.98 -1.41
N ARG A 876 0.97 -4.21 -1.08
CA ARG A 876 1.23 -5.38 -1.95
C ARG A 876 0.50 -5.24 -3.28
N LEU A 877 -0.74 -4.79 -3.26
CA LEU A 877 -1.55 -4.58 -4.46
C LEU A 877 -1.00 -3.42 -5.31
N ILE A 878 -0.69 -2.28 -4.69
CA ILE A 878 -0.08 -1.13 -5.39
C ILE A 878 1.20 -1.55 -6.11
N ASN A 879 2.12 -2.24 -5.41
CA ASN A 879 3.37 -2.67 -6.03
C ASN A 879 3.19 -3.73 -7.12
N ALA A 880 2.08 -4.47 -7.12
CA ALA A 880 1.80 -5.48 -8.15
C ALA A 880 1.11 -4.88 -9.37
N LEU A 881 0.36 -3.79 -9.20
CA LEU A 881 -0.48 -3.18 -10.25
C LEU A 881 0.09 -1.85 -10.76
N SER A 882 1.15 -1.30 -10.16
CA SER A 882 1.72 0.01 -10.52
C SER A 882 2.27 0.11 -11.93
N GLU A 883 2.54 -1.03 -12.56
CA GLU A 883 3.10 -1.13 -13.92
C GLU A 883 2.02 -1.25 -15.00
N LEU A 884 0.76 -1.37 -14.62
CA LEU A 884 -0.34 -1.51 -15.57
C LEU A 884 -0.73 -0.14 -16.14
N GLU A 885 -0.81 -0.08 -17.46
CA GLU A 885 -1.27 1.10 -18.20
C GLU A 885 -2.29 0.74 -19.27
N THR A 886 -3.24 1.64 -19.50
CA THR A 886 -4.22 1.51 -20.59
C THR A 886 -3.65 2.17 -21.84
N GLN A 887 -3.49 1.38 -22.89
CA GLN A 887 -2.97 1.82 -24.18
C GLN A 887 -4.04 2.51 -25.02
N TYR A 888 -3.62 3.24 -26.05
CA TYR A 888 -4.53 3.92 -26.98
C TYR A 888 -5.51 3.00 -27.72
N ASP A 889 -5.21 1.71 -27.80
CA ASP A 889 -6.08 0.70 -28.40
C ASP A 889 -7.12 0.11 -27.42
N GLY A 890 -7.15 0.59 -26.17
CA GLY A 890 -8.06 0.11 -25.11
C GLY A 890 -7.56 -1.10 -24.33
N THR A 891 -6.41 -1.68 -24.70
CA THR A 891 -5.81 -2.80 -23.97
C THR A 891 -5.12 -2.33 -22.68
N VAL A 892 -5.09 -3.18 -21.66
CA VAL A 892 -4.30 -2.97 -20.45
C VAL A 892 -3.05 -3.83 -20.53
N ARG A 893 -1.88 -3.21 -20.48
CA ARG A 893 -0.58 -3.88 -20.63
C ARG A 893 0.33 -3.55 -19.46
N ASP A 894 1.24 -4.47 -19.15
CA ASP A 894 2.35 -4.20 -18.24
C ASP A 894 3.52 -3.49 -18.96
N THR A 895 4.57 -3.12 -18.22
CA THR A 895 5.77 -2.47 -18.77
C THR A 895 6.57 -3.35 -19.75
N SER A 896 6.29 -4.66 -19.78
CA SER A 896 6.87 -5.62 -20.72
C SER A 896 6.02 -5.83 -21.98
N ASP A 897 4.99 -4.99 -22.17
CA ASP A 897 4.02 -5.05 -23.26
C ASP A 897 3.16 -6.33 -23.26
N THR A 898 3.08 -7.03 -22.12
CA THR A 898 2.22 -8.20 -21.94
C THR A 898 0.78 -7.73 -21.76
N ILE A 899 -0.13 -8.22 -22.59
CA ILE A 899 -1.56 -7.91 -22.49
C ILE A 899 -2.15 -8.62 -21.26
N VAL A 900 -2.62 -7.84 -20.30
CA VAL A 900 -3.32 -8.31 -19.09
C VAL A 900 -4.82 -8.31 -19.31
N GLN A 901 -5.36 -7.27 -19.97
CA GLN A 901 -6.75 -7.20 -20.42
C GLN A 901 -6.80 -6.75 -21.87
N PHE A 902 -7.61 -7.43 -22.68
CA PHE A 902 -7.84 -7.04 -24.08
C PHE A 902 -8.67 -5.77 -24.20
N GLU A 903 -9.50 -5.49 -23.20
CA GLU A 903 -10.35 -4.32 -23.12
C GLU A 903 -10.41 -3.88 -21.65
N PHE A 904 -10.11 -2.62 -21.38
CA PHE A 904 -10.14 -2.06 -20.04
C PHE A 904 -11.53 -2.21 -19.43
N GLY A 905 -11.64 -2.90 -18.28
CA GLY A 905 -12.92 -3.04 -17.58
C GLY A 905 -14.00 -3.82 -18.35
N GLU A 906 -13.62 -4.60 -19.38
CA GLU A 906 -14.51 -5.34 -20.28
C GLU A 906 -15.36 -4.48 -21.24
N ASP A 907 -15.54 -3.19 -20.97
CA ASP A 907 -16.38 -2.28 -21.76
C ASP A 907 -15.69 -0.97 -22.17
N GLY A 908 -14.44 -0.76 -21.76
CA GLY A 908 -13.67 0.44 -22.02
C GLY A 908 -14.08 1.66 -21.18
N THR A 909 -14.98 1.52 -20.21
CA THR A 909 -15.55 2.65 -19.49
C THR A 909 -14.87 2.88 -18.15
N SER A 910 -14.53 4.14 -17.86
CA SER A 910 -13.98 4.51 -16.54
C SER A 910 -15.09 4.53 -15.49
N PRO A 911 -14.89 3.93 -14.31
CA PRO A 911 -15.88 3.98 -13.22
C PRO A 911 -16.30 5.40 -12.83
N VAL A 912 -15.42 6.39 -13.02
CA VAL A 912 -15.70 7.82 -12.75
C VAL A 912 -16.82 8.39 -13.66
N LYS A 913 -17.07 7.77 -14.81
CA LYS A 913 -17.99 8.27 -15.84
C LYS A 913 -19.33 7.52 -15.88
N VAL A 914 -19.47 6.45 -15.12
CA VAL A 914 -20.66 5.59 -15.14
C VAL A 914 -21.65 6.06 -14.08
N SER A 915 -22.96 5.94 -14.35
CA SER A 915 -24.02 6.12 -13.36
C SER A 915 -24.13 4.86 -12.50
N SER A 916 -24.29 4.98 -11.19
CA SER A 916 -24.26 3.86 -10.23
C SER A 916 -25.49 2.94 -10.28
N GLY A 917 -26.44 3.16 -11.20
CA GLY A 917 -27.63 2.34 -11.37
C GLY A 917 -27.33 0.87 -11.70
N ASP A 918 -27.78 -0.03 -10.83
CA ASP A 918 -27.45 -1.47 -10.74
C ASP A 918 -27.76 -2.35 -11.97
N GLU A 919 -28.34 -1.83 -13.05
CA GLU A 919 -28.74 -2.66 -14.19
C GLU A 919 -28.22 -2.24 -15.58
N ASN A 920 -27.62 -1.06 -15.78
CA ASN A 920 -27.07 -0.71 -17.10
C ASN A 920 -25.88 0.28 -17.03
N ASN A 921 -24.78 -0.04 -17.74
CA ASN A 921 -23.61 0.84 -17.95
C ASN A 921 -23.96 2.17 -18.67
N ILE A 922 -25.17 2.28 -19.18
CA ILE A 922 -25.78 3.44 -19.82
C ILE A 922 -27.12 3.62 -19.12
N ASP A 923 -27.40 4.80 -18.59
CA ASP A 923 -28.74 5.10 -18.07
C ASP A 923 -29.73 5.25 -19.23
N VAL A 924 -30.20 4.10 -19.73
CA VAL A 924 -31.13 4.04 -20.86
C VAL A 924 -32.43 4.73 -20.51
N ALA A 925 -32.85 4.72 -19.24
CA ALA A 925 -34.09 5.36 -18.81
C ALA A 925 -33.97 6.88 -18.91
N GLN A 926 -32.90 7.47 -18.36
CA GLN A 926 -32.65 8.91 -18.42
C GLN A 926 -32.37 9.38 -19.86
N ILE A 927 -31.60 8.62 -20.64
CA ILE A 927 -31.33 8.94 -22.05
C ILE A 927 -32.61 8.83 -22.89
N ALA A 928 -33.42 7.79 -22.67
CA ALA A 928 -34.69 7.64 -23.36
C ALA A 928 -35.65 8.77 -22.99
N SER A 929 -35.75 9.16 -21.71
CA SER A 929 -36.56 10.32 -21.31
C SER A 929 -36.09 11.57 -22.04
N ARG A 930 -34.79 11.90 -21.98
CA ARG A 930 -34.24 13.07 -22.68
C ARG A 930 -34.49 13.09 -24.18
N VAL A 931 -34.34 11.95 -24.85
CA VAL A 931 -34.62 11.85 -26.28
C VAL A 931 -36.11 12.08 -26.56
N LEU A 932 -36.99 11.48 -25.75
CA LEU A 932 -38.44 11.69 -25.85
C LEU A 932 -38.80 13.16 -25.60
N ASP A 933 -38.23 13.77 -24.56
CA ASP A 933 -38.46 15.17 -24.20
C ASP A 933 -37.94 16.13 -25.29
N SER A 934 -36.85 15.77 -25.99
CA SER A 934 -36.30 16.56 -27.09
C SER A 934 -37.04 16.42 -28.42
N GLU A 935 -37.80 15.33 -28.60
CA GLU A 935 -38.48 14.99 -29.86
C GLU A 935 -39.97 15.38 -29.84
N PHE A 936 -40.58 15.58 -28.67
CA PHE A 936 -42.00 15.89 -28.52
C PHE A 936 -42.21 17.19 -27.72
N ASP A 937 -42.85 18.19 -28.35
CA ASP A 937 -43.12 19.50 -27.74
C ASP A 937 -44.34 19.49 -26.78
N SER A 938 -45.07 18.36 -26.67
CA SER A 938 -46.25 18.24 -25.80
C SER A 938 -46.42 16.84 -25.18
N GLU A 939 -46.91 16.80 -23.94
CA GLU A 939 -47.20 15.56 -23.20
C GLU A 939 -48.20 14.64 -23.93
N GLU A 940 -49.20 15.21 -24.62
CA GLU A 940 -50.19 14.45 -25.41
C GLU A 940 -49.55 13.72 -26.60
N GLU A 941 -48.55 14.31 -27.27
CA GLU A 941 -47.83 13.67 -28.37
C GLU A 941 -46.89 12.56 -27.88
N ARG A 942 -46.25 12.78 -26.72
CA ARG A 942 -45.43 11.78 -26.03
C ARG A 942 -46.29 10.58 -25.60
N GLU A 943 -47.45 10.81 -24.99
CA GLU A 943 -48.39 9.73 -24.63
C GLU A 943 -48.96 9.01 -25.86
N GLU A 944 -49.24 9.70 -26.97
CA GLU A 944 -49.71 9.05 -28.21
C GLU A 944 -48.62 8.17 -28.86
N PHE A 945 -47.35 8.55 -28.74
CA PHE A 945 -46.21 7.75 -29.20
C PHE A 945 -45.95 6.52 -28.32
N LEU A 946 -46.02 6.67 -26.99
CA LEU A 946 -45.82 5.60 -26.01
C LEU A 946 -47.04 4.65 -25.90
N GLY A 947 -48.24 5.12 -26.27
CA GLY A 947 -49.48 4.37 -26.22
C GLY A 947 -49.58 3.26 -27.27
N SER A 948 -49.72 2.00 -26.83
CA SER A 948 -50.06 0.89 -27.72
C SER A 948 -51.47 1.05 -28.31
N LYS A 949 -51.59 1.46 -29.58
CA LYS A 949 -52.87 1.35 -30.31
C LYS A 949 -53.21 -0.13 -30.52
N PRO A 950 -54.33 -0.67 -30.00
CA PRO A 950 -54.78 -1.99 -30.41
C PRO A 950 -55.13 -1.95 -31.89
N ARG A 951 -54.48 -2.80 -32.69
CA ARG A 951 -54.69 -2.86 -34.14
C ARG A 951 -56.15 -3.23 -34.46
N PRO A 952 -56.81 -2.57 -35.41
CA PRO A 952 -58.10 -3.01 -35.90
C PRO A 952 -57.90 -4.30 -36.70
N THR A 953 -58.37 -5.42 -36.17
CA THR A 953 -58.43 -6.70 -36.88
C THR A 953 -59.50 -6.63 -37.95
N ASN A 954 -59.14 -6.91 -39.21
CA ASN A 954 -60.11 -7.05 -40.28
C ASN A 954 -59.95 -8.39 -41.01
N LEU A 955 -61.05 -9.14 -40.98
CA LEU A 955 -61.61 -9.93 -42.07
C LEU A 955 -60.70 -10.99 -42.73
N SER A 956 -60.37 -12.06 -42.01
CA SER A 956 -60.17 -13.38 -42.66
C SER A 956 -60.26 -14.63 -41.76
N GLU A 957 -60.94 -14.58 -40.61
CA GLU A 957 -61.14 -15.80 -39.78
C GLU A 957 -62.63 -16.11 -39.59
N HIS A 958 -63.26 -16.52 -40.70
CA HIS A 958 -64.41 -17.42 -40.68
C HIS A 958 -64.14 -18.59 -41.63
N ALA A 959 -63.44 -19.59 -41.09
CA ALA A 959 -63.60 -21.01 -41.40
C ALA A 959 -63.45 -21.68 -40.02
N ASP A 960 -64.49 -22.09 -39.31
CA ASP A 960 -65.55 -22.97 -39.75
C ASP A 960 -66.88 -22.67 -39.03
N GLY A 961 -67.88 -22.26 -39.80
CA GLY A 961 -69.28 -22.42 -39.42
C GLY A 961 -69.84 -23.66 -40.09
N ARG A 962 -69.82 -24.81 -39.38
CA ARG A 962 -70.75 -25.95 -39.59
C ARG A 962 -70.61 -26.98 -38.47
N LEU A 963 -71.75 -27.30 -37.84
CA LEU A 963 -72.02 -28.30 -36.78
C LEU A 963 -71.86 -27.74 -35.35
N SER A 964 -72.85 -27.70 -34.44
CA SER A 964 -74.19 -28.28 -34.42
C SER A 964 -75.13 -27.47 -33.51
N GLU A 965 -76.38 -27.31 -33.93
CA GLU A 965 -77.52 -27.03 -33.05
C GLU A 965 -77.73 -28.20 -32.07
N GLY A 966 -78.05 -27.91 -30.81
CA GLY A 966 -78.49 -28.94 -29.85
C GLY A 966 -78.58 -28.46 -28.41
N GLN A 967 -79.81 -28.16 -27.98
CA GLN A 967 -80.27 -27.86 -26.61
C GLN A 967 -79.65 -28.76 -25.50
N SER A 968 -79.35 -28.19 -24.32
CA SER A 968 -80.18 -28.37 -23.10
C SER A 968 -79.52 -27.77 -21.84
N LYS A 969 -80.31 -27.02 -21.07
CA LYS A 969 -80.04 -26.49 -19.73
C LYS A 969 -79.85 -27.61 -18.69
N GLY A 970 -79.06 -27.34 -17.64
CA GLY A 970 -79.32 -27.91 -16.32
C GLY A 970 -78.18 -27.89 -15.29
N VAL A 971 -78.30 -26.96 -14.33
CA VAL A 971 -78.07 -27.10 -12.85
C VAL A 971 -76.63 -27.18 -12.30
N SER A 972 -76.42 -26.42 -11.21
CA SER A 972 -75.22 -26.30 -10.37
C SER A 972 -75.02 -27.48 -9.40
N SER A 973 -73.76 -27.77 -9.04
CA SER A 973 -73.41 -28.29 -7.71
C SER A 973 -71.92 -28.05 -7.41
N ASP A 974 -71.68 -27.81 -6.12
CA ASP A 974 -70.42 -27.59 -5.41
C ASP A 974 -69.46 -28.79 -5.45
N ASP A 975 -68.16 -28.50 -5.29
CA ASP A 975 -67.32 -28.95 -4.17
C ASP A 975 -66.16 -27.96 -3.97
#